data_AF-D6E9U5-F1
#
_entry.id   AF-D6E9U5-F1
#
_cell.length_a   1.000
_cell.length_b   1.000
_cell.length_c   1.000
_cell.angle_alpha   90.00
_cell.angle_beta   90.00
_cell.angle_gamma   90.00
#
_symmetry.space_group_name_H-M   'P 1'
#
loop_
_entity.id
_entity.type
_entity.pdbx_description
1 polymer ?
#
loop_
_entity_poly.entity_id
_entity_poly.type
_entity_poly.pdbx_seq_one_letter_code
_entity_poly.pdbx_strand_id
1 'polypeptide(L)'
;MKKKQVRFLKELLETPSATGTEIAVARLVRERLADTADEIRTDVMGSVHATLKGAGAGPSLMLSAHMDEIGLMVTYISDEGYLSVASVGGVDAAVLPGMRVDVHASESVEPLRGVVGRKPIHLIEPDERKKVTPLDKLVIDLGLPGKKVRKLVRVGDVITFGVGFERFGAGMAVSRAFDDKAGVWVGVRVLEQLARAGRAPGDFTFAATVQEEIGTRGAETSAYSVRPDVGLAFDVTHATDYPGIDPTKHGKIVCGQGPVIARGPNINPEVFERLVAAAEAEGLPYQLEAEPGVTGTDARAIQMARGGIPTGLVSVPLRYMHTPTEVVCLADLDATVKLVVRFARDLGGANARIYASAPHGVSGLAAHYGDRGHVPVKTGDTLAIGKRTLTFTQTVMVHWPDNMVAYSDADRILFSNDAFGQHYASSKRFDDEVGLPEVLAQAKKYYANIVMPYSRHVQRALGALGGLDIDMIAPSHGVVWRSHVPEILDTYACWSSLAPEDYAVVVYDSMWHTTEAMAREILEAFIECGVPARLFDLKANHISDIMTEVLSAKYVAVGSPTLNNGMMPTVAAFLCYLKGLSPKTGWEGRVGIPFGSYGWGKNGPDEVAEALEKCGFDLALGTLAHQWTADAASLEELQRAVVDGVGR
;
A
#
# COMPACT_ATOMS: atom_id res chain seq x y z
N MET A 1 15.16 -1.20 37.48
CA MET A 1 13.78 -0.67 37.52
C MET A 1 13.50 0.25 38.73
N LYS A 2 12.92 1.44 38.50
CA LYS A 2 12.54 2.44 39.53
C LYS A 2 11.25 2.02 40.26
N LYS A 3 11.07 2.42 41.54
CA LYS A 3 9.88 2.07 42.36
C LYS A 3 8.54 2.36 41.67
N LYS A 4 8.39 3.52 41.02
CA LYS A 4 7.15 3.90 40.32
C LYS A 4 6.80 2.96 39.15
N GLN A 5 7.82 2.40 38.50
CA GLN A 5 7.66 1.52 37.34
C GLN A 5 7.25 0.11 37.80
N VAL A 6 7.81 -0.36 38.91
CA VAL A 6 7.42 -1.62 39.56
C VAL A 6 5.98 -1.55 40.07
N ARG A 7 5.56 -0.41 40.64
CA ARG A 7 4.17 -0.22 41.07
C ARG A 7 3.19 -0.32 39.91
N PHE A 8 3.49 0.30 38.78
CA PHE A 8 2.66 0.20 37.58
C PHE A 8 2.64 -1.23 37.02
N LEU A 9 3.79 -1.91 36.99
CA LEU A 9 3.86 -3.33 36.60
C LEU A 9 2.95 -4.20 37.47
N LYS A 10 3.02 -4.02 38.80
CA LYS A 10 2.15 -4.71 39.75
C LYS A 10 0.67 -4.44 39.49
N GLU A 11 0.30 -3.18 39.33
CA GLU A 11 -1.08 -2.77 39.07
C GLU A 11 -1.62 -3.38 37.77
N LEU A 12 -0.80 -3.39 36.73
CA LEU A 12 -1.13 -4.00 35.44
C LEU A 12 -1.38 -5.50 35.59
N LEU A 13 -0.43 -6.23 36.18
CA LEU A 13 -0.50 -7.69 36.38
C LEU A 13 -1.71 -8.11 37.24
N GLU A 14 -2.02 -7.34 38.27
CA GLU A 14 -3.12 -7.66 39.19
C GLU A 14 -4.50 -7.21 38.66
N THR A 15 -4.54 -6.32 37.66
CA THR A 15 -5.79 -5.96 36.98
C THR A 15 -6.29 -7.16 36.15
N PRO A 16 -7.51 -7.66 36.36
CA PRO A 16 -8.01 -8.84 35.64
C PRO A 16 -8.24 -8.54 34.15
N SER A 17 -7.87 -9.49 33.29
CA SER A 17 -8.06 -9.37 31.84
C SER A 17 -8.12 -10.72 31.13
N ALA A 18 -8.84 -11.70 31.68
CA ALA A 18 -9.05 -12.96 30.97
C ALA A 18 -9.56 -12.68 29.54
N THR A 19 -9.02 -13.37 28.54
CA THR A 19 -9.34 -13.15 27.11
C THR A 19 -10.84 -12.93 26.87
N GLY A 20 -11.17 -11.80 26.25
CA GLY A 20 -12.53 -11.30 26.03
C GLY A 20 -13.09 -10.35 27.11
N THR A 21 -12.33 -10.05 28.17
CA THR A 21 -12.76 -9.16 29.27
C THR A 21 -11.74 -8.06 29.61
N GLU A 22 -10.93 -7.65 28.63
CA GLU A 22 -9.75 -6.78 28.77
C GLU A 22 -10.09 -5.30 29.07
N ILE A 23 -11.37 -4.95 29.26
CA ILE A 23 -11.85 -3.57 29.42
C ILE A 23 -11.14 -2.83 30.56
N ALA A 24 -10.93 -3.50 31.70
CA ALA A 24 -10.32 -2.90 32.88
C ALA A 24 -8.85 -2.53 32.65
N VAL A 25 -8.07 -3.44 32.05
CA VAL A 25 -6.67 -3.21 31.71
C VAL A 25 -6.53 -2.20 30.57
N ALA A 26 -7.41 -2.24 29.57
CA ALA A 26 -7.46 -1.26 28.49
C ALA A 26 -7.69 0.16 29.03
N ARG A 27 -8.59 0.33 30.02
CA ARG A 27 -8.80 1.61 30.70
C ARG A 27 -7.52 2.08 31.41
N LEU A 28 -6.87 1.19 32.15
CA LEU A 28 -5.61 1.51 32.85
C LEU A 28 -4.52 1.99 31.88
N VAL A 29 -4.38 1.34 30.72
CA VAL A 29 -3.42 1.75 29.68
C VAL A 29 -3.75 3.13 29.11
N ARG A 30 -5.02 3.39 28.77
CA ARG A 30 -5.46 4.71 28.26
C ARG A 30 -5.19 5.83 29.27
N GLU A 31 -5.57 5.63 30.52
CA GLU A 31 -5.35 6.60 31.60
C GLU A 31 -3.86 6.86 31.82
N ARG A 32 -3.03 5.82 31.74
CA ARG A 32 -1.57 5.95 31.90
C ARG A 32 -0.94 6.80 30.79
N LEU A 33 -1.45 6.68 29.57
CA LEU A 33 -0.87 7.31 28.37
C LEU A 33 -1.53 8.64 27.99
N ALA A 34 -2.61 9.05 28.66
CA ALA A 34 -3.40 10.24 28.32
C ALA A 34 -2.56 11.53 28.19
N ASP A 35 -1.57 11.73 29.08
CA ASP A 35 -0.69 12.91 29.08
C ASP A 35 0.59 12.72 28.24
N THR A 36 0.72 11.59 27.53
CA THR A 36 1.96 11.23 26.81
C THR A 36 1.73 11.03 25.32
N ALA A 37 0.67 10.32 24.93
CA ALA A 37 0.33 10.10 23.53
C ALA A 37 -0.36 11.34 22.93
N ASP A 38 -0.13 11.62 21.65
CA ASP A 38 -0.84 12.70 20.97
C ASP A 38 -2.25 12.26 20.56
N GLU A 39 -2.45 10.95 20.40
CA GLU A 39 -3.74 10.35 20.06
C GLU A 39 -3.90 8.99 20.75
N ILE A 40 -5.10 8.73 21.28
CA ILE A 40 -5.47 7.43 21.83
C ILE A 40 -6.80 7.01 21.22
N ARG A 41 -6.84 5.83 20.61
CA ARG A 41 -8.04 5.20 20.08
C ARG A 41 -8.23 3.82 20.69
N THR A 42 -9.46 3.32 20.63
CA THR A 42 -9.77 1.93 20.94
C THR A 42 -10.58 1.39 19.78
N ASP A 43 -10.18 0.25 19.24
CA ASP A 43 -10.90 -0.40 18.15
C ASP A 43 -12.16 -1.11 18.66
N VAL A 44 -12.95 -1.65 17.73
CA VAL A 44 -14.22 -2.32 18.09
C VAL A 44 -14.01 -3.61 18.88
N MET A 45 -12.82 -4.23 18.77
CA MET A 45 -12.45 -5.43 19.51
C MET A 45 -12.04 -5.11 20.95
N GLY A 46 -11.53 -3.89 21.18
CA GLY A 46 -11.08 -3.42 22.50
C GLY A 46 -9.58 -3.12 22.58
N SER A 47 -8.82 -3.30 21.50
CA SER A 47 -7.40 -2.98 21.44
C SER A 47 -7.19 -1.48 21.59
N VAL A 48 -6.21 -1.06 22.40
CA VAL A 48 -5.87 0.35 22.60
C VAL A 48 -4.72 0.73 21.69
N HIS A 49 -4.90 1.75 20.86
CA HIS A 49 -3.87 2.32 20.00
C HIS A 49 -3.47 3.69 20.53
N ALA A 50 -2.28 3.79 21.10
CA ALA A 50 -1.71 5.05 21.57
C ALA A 50 -0.60 5.50 20.62
N THR A 51 -0.83 6.61 19.91
CA THR A 51 0.08 7.13 18.89
C THR A 51 0.82 8.37 19.38
N LEU A 52 2.13 8.34 19.20
CA LEU A 52 3.04 9.46 19.35
C LEU A 52 3.50 9.88 17.94
N LYS A 53 3.15 11.11 17.53
CA LYS A 53 3.52 11.67 16.22
C LYS A 53 5.05 11.74 16.06
N GLY A 54 5.51 11.41 14.86
CA GLY A 54 6.91 11.44 14.49
C GLY A 54 7.50 12.85 14.53
N ALA A 55 8.82 12.93 14.66
CA ALA A 55 9.58 14.18 14.55
C ALA A 55 9.83 14.60 13.09
N GLY A 56 9.54 13.74 12.09
CA GLY A 56 9.78 14.01 10.68
C GLY A 56 9.06 13.04 9.74
N ALA A 57 9.63 12.83 8.56
CA ALA A 57 9.07 11.98 7.50
C ALA A 57 9.67 10.56 7.49
N GLY A 58 9.90 9.97 8.66
CA GLY A 58 10.38 8.59 8.78
C GLY A 58 9.26 7.55 8.65
N PRO A 59 9.61 6.25 8.49
CA PRO A 59 8.62 5.18 8.50
C PRO A 59 7.92 5.09 9.85
N SER A 60 6.61 4.86 9.81
CA SER A 60 5.80 4.61 10.98
C SER A 60 6.06 3.21 11.56
N LEU A 61 6.11 3.11 12.88
CA LEU A 61 6.32 1.87 13.63
C LEU A 61 5.10 1.57 14.49
N MET A 62 4.57 0.35 14.38
CA MET A 62 3.64 -0.20 15.37
C MET A 62 4.34 -1.22 16.26
N LEU A 63 4.26 -1.04 17.57
CA LEU A 63 4.62 -2.05 18.57
C LEU A 63 3.34 -2.69 19.11
N SER A 64 3.18 -4.01 19.02
CA SER A 64 2.08 -4.74 19.68
C SER A 64 2.54 -5.44 20.95
N ALA A 65 1.62 -5.60 21.90
CA ALA A 65 1.74 -6.47 23.07
C ALA A 65 0.32 -6.75 23.59
N HIS A 66 0.02 -7.97 24.02
CA HIS A 66 -1.36 -8.33 24.35
C HIS A 66 -1.72 -8.10 25.80
N MET A 67 -2.94 -7.61 26.02
CA MET A 67 -3.47 -7.27 27.33
C MET A 67 -4.16 -8.47 28.00
N ASP A 68 -4.64 -9.41 27.20
CA ASP A 68 -5.32 -10.58 27.72
C ASP A 68 -4.37 -11.54 28.42
N GLU A 69 -4.95 -12.32 29.33
CA GLU A 69 -4.30 -13.42 30.01
C GLU A 69 -5.17 -14.68 29.89
N ILE A 70 -4.57 -15.86 29.94
CA ILE A 70 -5.32 -17.10 30.10
C ILE A 70 -6.18 -17.12 31.37
N GLY A 71 -7.23 -17.93 31.36
CA GLY A 71 -8.11 -18.07 32.51
C GLY A 71 -9.08 -19.24 32.37
N LEU A 72 -10.15 -19.21 33.18
CA LEU A 72 -11.24 -20.17 33.10
C LEU A 72 -12.56 -19.44 32.89
N MET A 73 -13.55 -20.14 32.36
CA MET A 73 -14.91 -19.63 32.17
C MET A 73 -15.92 -20.60 32.77
N VAL A 74 -16.91 -20.06 33.50
CA VAL A 74 -18.00 -20.84 34.08
C VAL A 74 -18.89 -21.40 32.97
N THR A 75 -19.02 -22.73 32.91
CA THR A 75 -19.87 -23.43 31.93
C THR A 75 -21.18 -23.93 32.54
N TYR A 76 -21.18 -24.21 33.83
CA TYR A 76 -22.36 -24.71 34.55
C TYR A 76 -22.29 -24.36 36.04
N ILE A 77 -23.45 -24.19 36.67
CA ILE A 77 -23.61 -23.90 38.09
C ILE A 77 -24.54 -24.97 38.69
N SER A 78 -24.05 -25.75 39.65
CA SER A 78 -24.84 -26.82 40.28
C SER A 78 -25.89 -26.29 41.26
N ASP A 79 -26.81 -27.18 41.67
CA ASP A 79 -27.83 -26.86 42.68
C ASP A 79 -27.23 -26.59 44.07
N GLU A 80 -26.10 -27.21 44.37
CA GLU A 80 -25.31 -27.03 45.59
C GLU A 80 -24.44 -25.78 45.54
N GLY A 81 -24.14 -25.26 44.34
CA GLY A 81 -23.36 -24.03 44.14
C GLY A 81 -21.93 -24.23 43.63
N TYR A 82 -21.57 -25.43 43.17
CA TYR A 82 -20.28 -25.66 42.53
C TYR A 82 -20.29 -25.17 41.08
N LEU A 83 -19.17 -24.64 40.63
CA LEU A 83 -19.01 -24.19 39.25
C LEU A 83 -18.22 -25.23 38.45
N SER A 84 -18.74 -25.63 37.29
CA SER A 84 -17.96 -26.29 36.24
C SER A 84 -17.35 -25.25 35.33
N VAL A 85 -16.19 -25.57 34.76
CA VAL A 85 -15.41 -24.61 33.97
C VAL A 85 -14.83 -25.20 32.69
N ALA A 86 -14.52 -24.32 31.75
CA ALA A 86 -13.67 -24.58 30.59
C ALA A 86 -12.48 -23.61 30.60
N SER A 87 -11.41 -23.94 29.87
CA SER A 87 -10.27 -23.04 29.70
C SER A 87 -10.58 -21.92 28.72
N VAL A 88 -10.02 -20.76 29.01
CA VAL A 88 -9.90 -19.62 28.10
C VAL A 88 -8.40 -19.46 27.85
N GLY A 89 -7.95 -19.70 26.62
CA GLY A 89 -6.53 -19.86 26.31
C GLY A 89 -5.94 -21.21 26.75
N GLY A 90 -4.61 -21.32 26.70
CA GLY A 90 -3.89 -22.57 26.95
C GLY A 90 -3.61 -22.87 28.42
N VAL A 91 -4.59 -23.41 29.15
CA VAL A 91 -4.44 -23.76 30.58
C VAL A 91 -4.14 -25.25 30.80
N ASP A 92 -3.08 -25.58 31.54
CA ASP A 92 -2.81 -26.95 32.01
C ASP A 92 -3.68 -27.33 33.22
N ALA A 93 -4.55 -28.32 33.04
CA ALA A 93 -5.41 -28.83 34.12
C ALA A 93 -4.63 -29.45 35.30
N ALA A 94 -3.40 -29.93 35.07
CA ALA A 94 -2.61 -30.62 36.08
C ALA A 94 -2.17 -29.70 37.23
N VAL A 95 -2.03 -28.39 36.98
CA VAL A 95 -1.57 -27.42 37.98
C VAL A 95 -2.69 -26.77 38.80
N LEU A 96 -3.95 -27.00 38.43
CA LEU A 96 -5.11 -26.33 39.04
C LEU A 96 -5.57 -26.88 40.40
N PRO A 97 -5.54 -28.19 40.69
CA PRO A 97 -6.09 -28.70 41.95
C PRO A 97 -5.49 -28.05 43.20
N GLY A 98 -6.34 -27.53 44.09
CA GLY A 98 -5.93 -26.83 45.32
C GLY A 98 -5.58 -25.35 45.14
N MET A 99 -5.68 -24.83 43.92
CA MET A 99 -5.45 -23.42 43.64
C MET A 99 -6.58 -22.52 44.16
N ARG A 100 -6.20 -21.30 44.52
CA ARG A 100 -7.12 -20.18 44.71
C ARG A 100 -7.34 -19.47 43.38
N VAL A 101 -8.58 -19.12 43.10
CA VAL A 101 -9.01 -18.41 41.89
C VAL A 101 -9.95 -17.26 42.27
N ASP A 102 -10.09 -16.29 41.38
CA ASP A 102 -10.99 -15.15 41.55
C ASP A 102 -12.05 -15.19 40.45
N VAL A 103 -13.31 -15.41 40.85
CA VAL A 103 -14.46 -15.43 39.93
C VAL A 103 -15.01 -14.02 39.79
N HIS A 104 -14.94 -13.47 38.58
CA HIS A 104 -15.43 -12.14 38.24
C HIS A 104 -16.92 -12.21 37.94
N ALA A 105 -17.70 -12.31 39.03
CA ALA A 105 -19.13 -12.60 38.95
C ALA A 105 -19.94 -11.39 38.45
N SER A 106 -20.81 -11.61 37.46
CA SER A 106 -21.61 -10.54 36.82
C SER A 106 -22.42 -9.67 37.79
N GLU A 107 -22.89 -10.23 38.90
CA GLU A 107 -23.74 -9.54 39.89
C GLU A 107 -22.96 -9.25 41.19
N SER A 108 -21.64 -9.09 41.10
CA SER A 108 -20.76 -8.71 42.20
C SER A 108 -19.83 -7.57 41.78
N VAL A 109 -19.59 -6.63 42.71
CA VAL A 109 -18.62 -5.54 42.48
C VAL A 109 -17.19 -6.04 42.64
N GLU A 110 -16.97 -6.89 43.65
CA GLU A 110 -15.67 -7.48 43.95
C GLU A 110 -15.62 -8.94 43.48
N PRO A 111 -14.45 -9.45 43.06
CA PRO A 111 -14.30 -10.85 42.69
C PRO A 111 -14.58 -11.78 43.87
N LEU A 112 -15.21 -12.93 43.57
CA LEU A 112 -15.48 -13.96 44.56
C LEU A 112 -14.32 -14.96 44.59
N ARG A 113 -13.69 -15.10 45.76
CA ARG A 113 -12.61 -16.07 45.97
C ARG A 113 -13.16 -17.49 45.87
N GLY A 114 -12.57 -18.29 45.00
CA GLY A 114 -12.86 -19.70 44.82
C GLY A 114 -11.64 -20.59 45.07
N VAL A 115 -11.92 -21.88 45.27
CA VAL A 115 -10.91 -22.95 45.36
C VAL A 115 -11.20 -23.99 44.29
N VAL A 116 -10.18 -24.37 43.52
CA VAL A 116 -10.31 -25.47 42.56
C VAL A 116 -10.27 -26.81 43.32
N GLY A 117 -11.41 -27.47 43.37
CA GLY A 117 -11.61 -28.76 44.00
C GLY A 117 -11.30 -29.93 43.06
N ARG A 118 -10.72 -30.97 43.65
CA ARG A 118 -10.56 -32.31 43.05
C ARG A 118 -10.90 -33.34 44.12
N LYS A 119 -11.41 -34.50 43.69
CA LYS A 119 -11.61 -35.66 44.59
C LYS A 119 -10.31 -35.98 45.34
N PRO A 120 -10.33 -36.18 46.67
CA PRO A 120 -9.13 -36.56 47.43
C PRO A 120 -8.52 -37.87 46.93
N ILE A 121 -7.19 -37.98 46.97
CA ILE A 121 -6.45 -39.14 46.42
C ILE A 121 -6.95 -40.49 46.95
N HIS A 122 -7.30 -40.57 48.24
CA HIS A 122 -7.79 -41.80 48.89
C HIS A 122 -9.18 -42.25 48.40
N LEU A 123 -9.93 -41.36 47.74
CA LEU A 123 -11.24 -41.65 47.18
C LEU A 123 -11.21 -41.84 45.65
N ILE A 124 -10.08 -41.59 45.00
CA ILE A 124 -9.89 -41.81 43.56
C ILE A 124 -9.54 -43.29 43.31
N GLU A 125 -10.14 -43.91 42.30
CA GLU A 125 -9.85 -45.28 41.91
C GLU A 125 -8.39 -45.43 41.43
N PRO A 126 -7.70 -46.55 41.72
CA PRO A 126 -6.26 -46.70 41.43
C PRO A 126 -5.83 -46.35 40.00
N ASP A 127 -6.64 -46.67 38.99
CA ASP A 127 -6.33 -46.36 37.59
C ASP A 127 -6.63 -44.91 37.20
N GLU A 128 -7.61 -44.27 37.85
CA GLU A 128 -7.90 -42.85 37.67
C GLU A 128 -6.77 -41.97 38.22
N ARG A 129 -6.04 -42.44 39.25
CA ARG A 129 -4.87 -41.75 39.81
C ARG A 129 -3.72 -41.57 38.83
N LYS A 130 -3.62 -42.43 37.81
CA LYS A 130 -2.53 -42.41 36.81
C LYS A 130 -2.73 -41.36 35.72
N LYS A 131 -3.90 -40.70 35.69
CA LYS A 131 -4.27 -39.73 34.65
C LYS A 131 -4.43 -38.34 35.26
N VAL A 132 -4.13 -37.32 34.46
CA VAL A 132 -4.49 -35.93 34.80
C VAL A 132 -6.01 -35.84 34.85
N THR A 133 -6.56 -35.24 35.91
CA THR A 133 -7.99 -35.01 36.01
C THR A 133 -8.37 -33.91 35.02
N PRO A 134 -9.24 -34.19 34.03
CA PRO A 134 -9.62 -33.20 33.03
C PRO A 134 -10.44 -32.06 33.65
N LEU A 135 -10.43 -30.89 32.99
CA LEU A 135 -11.09 -29.66 33.47
C LEU A 135 -12.58 -29.85 33.78
N ASP A 136 -13.30 -30.65 32.99
CA ASP A 136 -14.72 -30.94 33.15
C ASP A 136 -15.04 -31.80 34.40
N LYS A 137 -14.01 -32.32 35.08
CA LYS A 137 -14.10 -33.05 36.36
C LYS A 137 -13.58 -32.24 37.54
N LEU A 138 -13.01 -31.06 37.29
CA LEU A 138 -12.69 -30.10 38.33
C LEU A 138 -13.91 -29.24 38.63
N VAL A 139 -13.99 -28.75 39.87
CA VAL A 139 -15.04 -27.84 40.31
C VAL A 139 -14.43 -26.63 40.97
N ILE A 140 -15.09 -25.48 40.90
CA ILE A 140 -14.76 -24.34 41.74
C ILE A 140 -15.78 -24.24 42.86
N ASP A 141 -15.26 -24.21 44.09
CA ASP A 141 -16.04 -24.00 45.30
C ASP A 141 -15.82 -22.56 45.81
N LEU A 142 -16.92 -21.83 46.00
CA LEU A 142 -16.93 -20.48 46.55
C LEU A 142 -17.17 -20.46 48.07
N GLY A 143 -17.45 -21.61 48.70
CA GLY A 143 -17.83 -21.70 50.10
C GLY A 143 -19.18 -21.04 50.42
N LEU A 144 -20.04 -20.86 49.42
CA LEU A 144 -21.33 -20.18 49.54
C LEU A 144 -22.51 -21.14 49.26
N PRO A 145 -23.69 -20.92 49.86
CA PRO A 145 -24.88 -21.71 49.53
C PRO A 145 -25.25 -21.58 48.05
N GLY A 146 -25.63 -22.68 47.39
CA GLY A 146 -25.96 -22.68 45.95
C GLY A 146 -26.99 -21.65 45.52
N LYS A 147 -28.02 -21.39 46.33
CA LYS A 147 -29.00 -20.31 46.07
C LYS A 147 -28.34 -18.92 45.98
N LYS A 148 -27.27 -18.67 46.73
CA LYS A 148 -26.50 -17.42 46.67
C LYS A 148 -25.58 -17.42 45.46
N VAL A 149 -24.89 -18.53 45.18
CA VAL A 149 -24.02 -18.65 43.99
C VAL A 149 -24.81 -18.37 42.71
N ARG A 150 -25.97 -19.02 42.52
CA ARG A 150 -26.84 -18.81 41.34
C ARG A 150 -27.43 -17.40 41.21
N LYS A 151 -27.36 -16.57 42.27
CA LYS A 151 -27.75 -15.16 42.20
C LYS A 151 -26.59 -14.25 41.81
N LEU A 152 -25.36 -14.65 42.13
CA LEU A 152 -24.16 -13.82 41.93
C LEU A 152 -23.46 -14.15 40.61
N VAL A 153 -23.33 -15.44 40.31
CA VAL A 153 -22.54 -15.98 39.19
C VAL A 153 -23.46 -16.36 38.04
N ARG A 154 -23.00 -16.12 36.82
CA ARG A 154 -23.62 -16.53 35.56
C ARG A 154 -22.73 -17.48 34.78
N VAL A 155 -23.35 -18.31 33.95
CA VAL A 155 -22.63 -19.03 32.89
C VAL A 155 -22.02 -17.99 31.96
N GLY A 156 -20.74 -18.15 31.64
CA GLY A 156 -19.93 -17.19 30.89
C GLY A 156 -19.08 -16.25 31.75
N ASP A 157 -19.28 -16.19 33.08
CA ASP A 157 -18.40 -15.41 33.96
C ASP A 157 -16.96 -15.95 33.90
N VAL A 158 -16.00 -15.03 33.81
CA VAL A 158 -14.58 -15.36 33.71
C VAL A 158 -13.92 -15.47 35.08
N ILE A 159 -12.81 -16.20 35.10
CA ILE A 159 -12.10 -16.57 36.31
C ILE A 159 -10.61 -16.40 36.07
N THR A 160 -9.95 -15.63 36.94
CA THR A 160 -8.49 -15.47 36.92
C THR A 160 -7.84 -16.24 38.06
N PHE A 161 -6.53 -16.47 37.97
CA PHE A 161 -5.79 -17.08 39.07
C PHE A 161 -5.69 -16.13 40.27
N GLY A 162 -5.89 -16.66 41.49
CA GLY A 162 -5.98 -15.87 42.72
C GLY A 162 -4.62 -15.55 43.36
N VAL A 163 -3.62 -15.30 42.54
CA VAL A 163 -2.22 -14.99 42.88
C VAL A 163 -1.81 -13.68 42.20
N GLY A 164 -0.74 -13.03 42.70
CA GLY A 164 -0.36 -11.69 42.27
C GLY A 164 1.14 -11.45 42.31
N PHE A 165 1.53 -10.19 42.19
CA PHE A 165 2.93 -9.82 42.00
C PHE A 165 3.73 -9.89 43.30
N GLU A 166 4.86 -10.59 43.25
CA GLU A 166 5.87 -10.62 44.31
C GLU A 166 7.28 -10.45 43.74
N ARG A 167 8.18 -9.88 44.55
CA ARG A 167 9.61 -9.92 44.24
C ARG A 167 10.12 -11.32 44.55
N PHE A 168 10.87 -11.89 43.63
CA PHE A 168 11.38 -13.25 43.76
C PHE A 168 12.90 -13.26 43.61
N GLY A 169 13.59 -13.94 44.52
CA GLY A 169 15.05 -14.09 44.47
C GLY A 169 15.82 -12.78 44.23
N ALA A 170 16.92 -12.88 43.48
CA ALA A 170 17.76 -11.75 43.12
C ALA A 170 17.35 -11.19 41.74
N GLY A 171 16.67 -10.04 41.73
CA GLY A 171 16.34 -9.32 40.48
C GLY A 171 15.15 -9.87 39.69
N MET A 172 14.54 -10.97 40.15
CA MET A 172 13.38 -11.58 39.49
C MET A 172 12.06 -11.09 40.10
N ALA A 173 10.98 -11.38 39.40
CA ALA A 173 9.62 -11.20 39.89
C ALA A 173 8.78 -12.42 39.51
N VAL A 174 7.73 -12.64 40.30
CA VAL A 174 6.77 -13.71 40.09
C VAL A 174 5.36 -13.15 40.11
N SER A 175 4.50 -13.59 39.19
CA SER A 175 3.10 -13.18 39.09
C SER A 175 2.35 -14.09 38.13
N ARG A 176 1.03 -14.00 38.12
CA ARG A 176 0.25 -14.35 36.93
C ARG A 176 0.41 -13.28 35.84
N ALA A 177 0.15 -13.66 34.60
CA ALA A 177 -0.03 -12.76 33.45
C ALA A 177 1.17 -11.89 33.11
N PHE A 178 2.40 -12.37 33.37
CA PHE A 178 3.55 -11.74 32.72
C PHE A 178 3.42 -11.88 31.21
N ASP A 179 2.92 -13.03 30.77
CA ASP A 179 2.35 -13.26 29.45
C ASP A 179 0.97 -12.55 29.31
N ASP A 180 0.83 -11.48 28.53
CA ASP A 180 1.87 -10.57 27.99
C ASP A 180 1.74 -9.15 28.57
N LYS A 181 1.26 -9.03 29.82
CA LYS A 181 1.25 -7.71 30.48
C LYS A 181 2.66 -7.17 30.71
N ALA A 182 3.68 -8.03 30.67
CA ALA A 182 5.07 -7.61 30.57
C ALA A 182 5.31 -6.75 29.32
N GLY A 183 4.83 -7.19 28.16
CA GLY A 183 4.87 -6.45 26.90
C GLY A 183 4.07 -5.16 26.93
N VAL A 184 2.88 -5.19 27.54
CA VAL A 184 2.09 -3.97 27.70
C VAL A 184 2.82 -2.93 28.54
N TRP A 185 3.49 -3.37 29.61
CA TRP A 185 4.36 -2.51 30.39
C TRP A 185 5.54 -1.98 29.56
N VAL A 186 6.16 -2.82 28.72
CA VAL A 186 7.26 -2.41 27.82
C VAL A 186 6.78 -1.33 26.85
N GLY A 187 5.64 -1.54 26.17
CA GLY A 187 5.11 -0.61 25.19
C GLY A 187 4.74 0.76 25.77
N VAL A 188 4.08 0.79 26.93
CA VAL A 188 3.84 2.03 27.69
C VAL A 188 5.16 2.77 27.97
N ARG A 189 6.18 2.03 28.40
CA ARG A 189 7.48 2.58 28.78
C ARG A 189 8.31 3.06 27.60
N VAL A 190 8.18 2.44 26.43
CA VAL A 190 8.79 2.88 25.17
C VAL A 190 8.17 4.21 24.76
N LEU A 191 6.84 4.32 24.73
CA LEU A 191 6.13 5.54 24.37
C LEU A 191 6.51 6.71 25.30
N GLU A 192 6.50 6.49 26.61
CA GLU A 192 6.96 7.48 27.61
C GLU A 192 8.40 7.95 27.41
N GLN A 193 9.29 7.07 26.93
CA GLN A 193 10.69 7.42 26.69
C GLN A 193 10.87 8.16 25.38
N LEU A 194 10.22 7.73 24.29
CA LEU A 194 10.24 8.43 23.02
C LEU A 194 9.70 9.85 23.15
N ALA A 195 8.58 10.04 23.87
CA ALA A 195 8.02 11.38 24.12
C ALA A 195 9.01 12.33 24.83
N ARG A 196 9.86 11.80 25.71
CA ARG A 196 10.90 12.58 26.42
C ARG A 196 12.20 12.73 25.62
N ALA A 197 12.50 11.80 24.72
CA ALA A 197 13.78 11.71 24.02
C ALA A 197 13.78 12.37 22.62
N GLY A 198 12.74 13.16 22.31
CA GLY A 198 12.64 13.87 21.02
C GLY A 198 11.92 13.09 19.91
N ARG A 199 11.15 12.04 20.27
CA ARG A 199 10.31 11.21 19.38
C ARG A 199 11.12 10.37 18.38
N ALA A 200 10.42 9.48 17.66
CA ALA A 200 10.97 8.72 16.54
C ALA A 200 10.86 9.52 15.23
N PRO A 201 11.61 9.16 14.18
CA PRO A 201 11.52 9.82 12.87
C PRO A 201 10.12 9.77 12.24
N GLY A 202 9.42 8.64 12.33
CA GLY A 202 8.01 8.50 11.94
C GLY A 202 7.08 8.31 13.13
N ASP A 203 5.77 8.19 12.86
CA ASP A 203 4.76 7.95 13.89
C ASP A 203 5.03 6.63 14.62
N PHE A 204 5.06 6.66 15.95
CA PHE A 204 5.14 5.46 16.79
C PHE A 204 3.77 5.17 17.39
N THR A 205 3.23 3.99 17.12
CA THR A 205 1.96 3.54 17.70
C THR A 205 2.19 2.33 18.58
N PHE A 206 1.83 2.43 19.85
CA PHE A 206 1.73 1.28 20.73
C PHE A 206 0.30 0.73 20.65
N ALA A 207 0.17 -0.53 20.21
CA ALA A 207 -1.07 -1.27 20.14
C ALA A 207 -1.12 -2.29 21.30
N ALA A 208 -1.84 -1.97 22.37
CA ALA A 208 -2.15 -2.93 23.41
C ALA A 208 -3.33 -3.79 22.92
N THR A 209 -3.03 -5.00 22.44
CA THR A 209 -3.96 -5.87 21.70
C THR A 209 -4.83 -6.71 22.66
N VAL A 210 -5.89 -7.29 22.14
CA VAL A 210 -6.80 -8.20 22.85
C VAL A 210 -6.89 -9.54 22.15
N GLN A 211 -7.29 -10.57 22.88
CA GLN A 211 -7.56 -11.91 22.34
C GLN A 211 -6.40 -12.54 21.56
N GLU A 212 -5.17 -12.39 22.04
CA GLU A 212 -4.00 -13.08 21.48
C GLU A 212 -4.15 -14.59 21.69
N GLU A 213 -4.46 -14.97 22.93
CA GLU A 213 -4.42 -16.34 23.47
C GLU A 213 -5.37 -17.34 22.79
N ILE A 214 -6.25 -16.82 21.94
CA ILE A 214 -7.24 -17.57 21.15
C ILE A 214 -7.16 -17.29 19.65
N GLY A 215 -6.06 -16.70 19.19
CA GLY A 215 -5.70 -16.56 17.79
C GLY A 215 -5.30 -15.16 17.31
N THR A 216 -4.55 -14.37 18.09
CA THR A 216 -3.93 -13.09 17.64
C THR A 216 -4.93 -12.05 17.08
N ARG A 217 -6.18 -12.10 17.53
CA ARG A 217 -7.30 -11.43 16.84
C ARG A 217 -7.21 -9.90 16.92
N GLY A 218 -6.80 -9.38 18.07
CA GLY A 218 -6.62 -7.94 18.27
C GLY A 218 -5.47 -7.38 17.42
N ALA A 219 -4.40 -8.14 17.19
CA ALA A 219 -3.35 -7.72 16.27
C ALA A 219 -3.80 -7.69 14.82
N GLU A 220 -4.64 -8.64 14.38
CA GLU A 220 -5.18 -8.63 13.02
C GLU A 220 -5.94 -7.33 12.73
N THR A 221 -6.86 -6.92 13.62
CA THR A 221 -7.62 -5.67 13.48
C THR A 221 -6.74 -4.44 13.67
N SER A 222 -5.78 -4.48 14.59
CA SER A 222 -4.84 -3.38 14.87
C SER A 222 -3.92 -3.11 13.68
N ALA A 223 -3.24 -4.14 13.14
CA ALA A 223 -2.35 -4.00 11.99
C ALA A 223 -3.09 -3.47 10.76
N TYR A 224 -4.31 -3.96 10.53
CA TYR A 224 -5.14 -3.49 9.43
C TYR A 224 -5.53 -2.02 9.60
N SER A 225 -5.93 -1.59 10.80
CA SER A 225 -6.42 -0.23 11.05
C SER A 225 -5.30 0.82 11.15
N VAL A 226 -4.20 0.49 11.85
CA VAL A 226 -3.04 1.38 12.04
C VAL A 226 -2.26 1.58 10.73
N ARG A 227 -2.09 0.51 9.94
CA ARG A 227 -1.33 0.52 8.66
C ARG A 227 0.12 1.03 8.83
N PRO A 228 0.91 0.43 9.73
CA PRO A 228 2.29 0.86 9.92
C PRO A 228 3.17 0.46 8.73
N ASP A 229 4.27 1.19 8.54
CA ASP A 229 5.32 0.82 7.57
C ASP A 229 6.18 -0.34 8.10
N VAL A 230 6.37 -0.41 9.42
CA VAL A 230 7.10 -1.47 10.12
C VAL A 230 6.29 -1.95 11.32
N GLY A 231 6.19 -3.27 11.47
CA GLY A 231 5.57 -3.94 12.61
C GLY A 231 6.62 -4.52 13.56
N LEU A 232 6.37 -4.43 14.86
CA LEU A 232 7.16 -5.11 15.88
C LEU A 232 6.19 -5.71 16.89
N ALA A 233 6.19 -7.03 17.05
CA ALA A 233 5.51 -7.66 18.17
C ALA A 233 6.48 -7.72 19.35
N PHE A 234 5.98 -7.39 20.53
CA PHE A 234 6.52 -7.91 21.76
C PHE A 234 5.69 -9.12 22.16
N ASP A 235 6.38 -10.12 22.69
CA ASP A 235 5.76 -11.23 23.40
C ASP A 235 6.74 -11.73 24.49
N VAL A 236 6.34 -12.68 25.30
CA VAL A 236 7.28 -13.48 26.10
C VAL A 236 7.87 -14.61 25.24
N THR A 237 8.91 -15.27 25.74
CA THR A 237 9.38 -16.53 25.16
C THR A 237 9.85 -17.49 26.24
N HIS A 238 9.96 -18.77 25.93
CA HIS A 238 10.31 -19.80 26.89
C HIS A 238 11.77 -19.67 27.35
N ALA A 239 11.98 -19.36 28.62
CA ALA A 239 13.28 -19.55 29.25
C ALA A 239 13.59 -21.05 29.34
N THR A 240 14.79 -21.46 28.92
CA THR A 240 15.25 -22.86 28.89
C THR A 240 16.32 -23.14 29.95
N ASP A 241 16.36 -22.32 31.00
CA ASP A 241 17.39 -22.29 32.03
C ASP A 241 17.01 -23.04 33.33
N TYR A 242 16.04 -23.95 33.26
CA TYR A 242 15.61 -24.81 34.37
C TYR A 242 15.56 -26.31 33.98
N PRO A 243 15.61 -27.23 34.96
CA PRO A 243 15.74 -28.66 34.68
C PRO A 243 14.60 -29.22 33.81
N GLY A 244 14.95 -30.15 32.91
CA GLY A 244 13.99 -30.89 32.10
C GLY A 244 13.77 -30.35 30.68
N ILE A 245 14.38 -29.22 30.32
CA ILE A 245 14.33 -28.67 28.96
C ILE A 245 15.57 -29.06 28.17
N ASP A 246 15.36 -29.57 26.95
CA ASP A 246 16.42 -29.95 26.03
C ASP A 246 16.78 -28.75 25.11
N PRO A 247 17.97 -28.12 25.29
CA PRO A 247 18.36 -26.98 24.50
C PRO A 247 18.60 -27.32 23.02
N THR A 248 18.78 -28.61 22.67
CA THR A 248 18.90 -29.02 21.27
C THR A 248 17.57 -28.92 20.52
N LYS A 249 16.45 -28.88 21.24
CA LYS A 249 15.10 -28.75 20.69
C LYS A 249 14.54 -27.34 20.78
N HIS A 250 14.82 -26.65 21.89
CA HIS A 250 14.18 -25.38 22.24
C HIS A 250 15.14 -24.19 22.27
N GLY A 251 16.42 -24.39 21.94
CA GLY A 251 17.43 -23.35 22.05
C GLY A 251 17.83 -23.04 23.49
N LYS A 252 18.72 -22.05 23.65
CA LYS A 252 19.25 -21.62 24.95
C LYS A 252 18.85 -20.18 25.22
N ILE A 253 17.82 -20.00 26.03
CA ILE A 253 17.29 -18.71 26.43
C ILE A 253 17.28 -18.65 27.96
N VAL A 254 17.90 -17.62 28.54
CA VAL A 254 18.20 -17.53 29.97
C VAL A 254 17.69 -16.21 30.53
N CYS A 255 16.97 -16.25 31.66
CA CYS A 255 16.55 -15.04 32.35
C CYS A 255 17.77 -14.25 32.85
N GLY A 256 17.76 -12.93 32.64
CA GLY A 256 18.83 -12.01 33.03
C GLY A 256 19.94 -11.87 31.99
N GLN A 257 19.82 -12.49 30.82
CA GLN A 257 20.76 -12.34 29.70
C GLN A 257 20.24 -11.37 28.61
N GLY A 258 19.23 -10.56 28.93
CA GLY A 258 18.70 -9.53 28.05
C GLY A 258 17.55 -9.98 27.14
N PRO A 259 17.02 -9.06 26.32
CA PRO A 259 15.96 -9.33 25.35
C PRO A 259 16.33 -10.46 24.38
N VAL A 260 15.31 -11.15 23.89
CA VAL A 260 15.42 -12.16 22.85
C VAL A 260 14.96 -11.56 21.54
N ILE A 261 15.76 -11.70 20.48
CA ILE A 261 15.42 -11.26 19.13
C ILE A 261 15.20 -12.50 18.27
N ALA A 262 13.99 -12.68 17.76
CA ALA A 262 13.66 -13.84 16.95
C ALA A 262 14.21 -13.70 15.51
N ARG A 263 14.55 -14.83 14.90
CA ARG A 263 14.97 -14.93 13.49
C ARG A 263 14.26 -16.10 12.81
N GLY A 264 13.65 -15.85 11.66
CA GLY A 264 12.91 -16.88 10.94
C GLY A 264 11.99 -16.33 9.86
N PRO A 265 11.17 -17.18 9.21
CA PRO A 265 10.28 -16.77 8.12
C PRO A 265 9.22 -15.74 8.52
N ASN A 266 8.80 -15.72 9.80
CA ASN A 266 7.87 -14.70 10.32
C ASN A 266 8.54 -13.32 10.49
N ILE A 267 9.87 -13.25 10.39
CA ILE A 267 10.68 -12.07 10.71
C ILE A 267 11.32 -11.52 9.43
N ASN A 268 11.11 -10.24 9.16
CA ASN A 268 11.77 -9.59 8.03
C ASN A 268 13.29 -9.48 8.29
N PRO A 269 14.16 -9.91 7.35
CA PRO A 269 15.61 -9.89 7.55
C PRO A 269 16.19 -8.51 7.87
N GLU A 270 15.70 -7.45 7.25
CA GLU A 270 16.18 -6.08 7.50
C GLU A 270 15.75 -5.58 8.89
N VAL A 271 14.54 -5.94 9.33
CA VAL A 271 14.07 -5.62 10.68
C VAL A 271 14.92 -6.36 11.72
N PHE A 272 15.25 -7.63 11.48
CA PHE A 272 16.14 -8.41 12.34
C PHE A 272 17.53 -7.76 12.48
N GLU A 273 18.19 -7.47 11.36
CA GLU A 273 19.54 -6.87 11.39
C GLU A 273 19.54 -5.50 12.08
N ARG A 274 18.47 -4.70 11.90
CA ARG A 274 18.32 -3.41 12.59
C ARG A 274 18.08 -3.54 14.09
N LEU A 275 17.34 -4.56 14.54
CA LEU A 275 17.18 -4.84 15.97
C LEU A 275 18.51 -5.25 16.60
N VAL A 276 19.28 -6.12 15.93
CA VAL A 276 20.62 -6.50 16.38
C VAL A 276 21.54 -5.27 16.45
N ALA A 277 21.60 -4.45 15.40
CA ALA A 277 22.38 -3.23 15.38
C ALA A 277 21.97 -2.24 16.49
N ALA A 278 20.68 -2.13 16.79
CA ALA A 278 20.17 -1.32 17.89
C ALA A 278 20.64 -1.85 19.26
N ALA A 279 20.63 -3.17 19.46
CA ALA A 279 21.13 -3.78 20.69
C ALA A 279 22.63 -3.52 20.87
N GLU A 280 23.42 -3.72 19.82
CA GLU A 280 24.86 -3.48 19.80
C GLU A 280 25.20 -2.01 20.06
N ALA A 281 24.49 -1.07 19.41
CA ALA A 281 24.69 0.36 19.58
C ALA A 281 24.43 0.86 21.02
N GLU A 282 23.49 0.22 21.74
CA GLU A 282 23.21 0.50 23.15
C GLU A 282 24.10 -0.32 24.11
N GLY A 283 24.96 -1.19 23.60
CA GLY A 283 25.78 -2.10 24.40
C GLY A 283 24.95 -3.07 25.25
N LEU A 284 23.78 -3.47 24.76
CA LEU A 284 22.87 -4.37 25.47
C LEU A 284 23.25 -5.84 25.20
N PRO A 285 23.30 -6.70 26.24
CA PRO A 285 23.27 -8.14 26.01
C PRO A 285 21.91 -8.49 25.37
N TYR A 286 21.93 -9.40 24.41
CA TYR A 286 20.72 -9.92 23.77
C TYR A 286 20.93 -11.40 23.43
N GLN A 287 19.82 -12.10 23.23
CA GLN A 287 19.78 -13.51 22.87
C GLN A 287 19.10 -13.67 21.52
N LEU A 288 19.41 -14.76 20.81
CA LEU A 288 18.80 -15.07 19.52
C LEU A 288 17.93 -16.30 19.65
N GLU A 289 16.72 -16.22 19.11
CA GLU A 289 15.78 -17.33 19.03
C GLU A 289 15.51 -17.67 17.57
N ALA A 290 15.51 -18.96 17.26
CA ALA A 290 15.27 -19.45 15.92
C ALA A 290 13.80 -19.87 15.80
N GLU A 291 13.06 -19.22 14.90
CA GLU A 291 11.64 -19.45 14.66
C GLU A 291 11.43 -20.01 13.24
N PRO A 292 11.53 -21.33 13.02
CA PRO A 292 11.52 -21.91 11.67
C PRO A 292 10.14 -21.86 10.98
N GLY A 293 9.07 -21.49 11.70
CA GLY A 293 7.70 -21.56 11.22
C GLY A 293 6.88 -20.32 11.54
N VAL A 294 5.58 -20.53 11.68
CA VAL A 294 4.63 -19.52 12.13
C VAL A 294 4.78 -19.35 13.63
N THR A 295 5.01 -18.11 14.07
CA THR A 295 5.03 -17.80 15.51
C THR A 295 3.61 -17.79 16.08
N GLY A 296 3.45 -18.27 17.31
CA GLY A 296 2.20 -18.15 18.06
C GLY A 296 2.11 -16.80 18.77
N THR A 297 2.38 -15.71 18.05
CA THR A 297 2.42 -14.35 18.58
C THR A 297 1.71 -13.40 17.62
N ASP A 298 1.43 -12.18 18.08
CA ASP A 298 0.89 -11.10 17.24
C ASP A 298 1.72 -10.83 15.96
N ALA A 299 3.03 -11.16 15.94
CA ALA A 299 3.89 -10.98 14.77
C ALA A 299 3.34 -11.69 13.51
N ARG A 300 2.68 -12.84 13.69
CA ARG A 300 2.03 -13.58 12.60
C ARG A 300 0.95 -12.74 11.93
N ALA A 301 0.04 -12.16 12.73
CA ALA A 301 -1.08 -11.38 12.22
C ALA A 301 -0.59 -10.09 11.55
N ILE A 302 0.42 -9.43 12.15
CA ILE A 302 1.00 -8.19 11.63
C ILE A 302 1.68 -8.43 10.28
N GLN A 303 2.51 -9.48 10.16
CA GLN A 303 3.24 -9.78 8.94
C GLN A 303 2.31 -9.95 7.73
N MET A 304 1.16 -10.59 7.94
CA MET A 304 0.21 -10.94 6.89
C MET A 304 -0.82 -9.84 6.59
N ALA A 305 -0.81 -8.74 7.35
CA ALA A 305 -1.79 -7.69 7.15
C ALA A 305 -1.60 -7.00 5.79
N ARG A 306 -2.72 -6.81 5.06
CA ARG A 306 -2.80 -6.09 3.78
C ARG A 306 -1.88 -6.71 2.71
N GLY A 307 -0.91 -5.95 2.20
CA GLY A 307 0.07 -6.40 1.22
C GLY A 307 1.32 -7.04 1.84
N GLY A 308 1.34 -7.19 3.16
CA GLY A 308 2.50 -7.61 3.94
C GLY A 308 3.17 -6.41 4.63
N ILE A 309 3.55 -6.60 5.90
CA ILE A 309 4.26 -5.60 6.70
C ILE A 309 5.61 -6.18 7.13
N PRO A 310 6.75 -5.49 6.88
CA PRO A 310 8.03 -5.85 7.47
C PRO A 310 7.92 -5.95 8.99
N THR A 311 8.05 -7.17 9.53
CA THR A 311 7.72 -7.46 10.93
C THR A 311 8.92 -8.02 11.69
N GLY A 312 9.09 -7.58 12.94
CA GLY A 312 10.01 -8.15 13.92
C GLY A 312 9.27 -8.76 15.12
N LEU A 313 9.98 -9.58 15.90
CA LEU A 313 9.53 -10.13 17.18
C LEU A 313 10.67 -9.98 18.19
N VAL A 314 10.38 -9.33 19.31
CA VAL A 314 11.29 -9.15 20.43
C VAL A 314 10.61 -9.65 21.68
N SER A 315 11.30 -10.52 22.42
CA SER A 315 10.72 -11.15 23.59
C SER A 315 11.54 -10.97 24.86
N VAL A 316 10.97 -11.38 25.98
CA VAL A 316 11.72 -11.58 27.23
C VAL A 316 11.64 -13.04 27.70
N PRO A 317 12.73 -13.58 28.28
CA PRO A 317 12.71 -14.93 28.84
C PRO A 317 11.71 -15.04 30.00
N LEU A 318 10.74 -15.93 29.87
CA LEU A 318 9.72 -16.26 30.85
C LEU A 318 9.84 -17.72 31.27
N ARG A 319 9.92 -17.98 32.57
CA ARG A 319 9.80 -19.34 33.11
C ARG A 319 8.35 -19.62 33.49
N TYR A 320 7.93 -20.87 33.26
CA TYR A 320 6.61 -21.37 33.65
C TYR A 320 5.47 -20.59 32.98
N MET A 321 5.66 -20.26 31.70
CA MET A 321 4.64 -19.66 30.83
C MET A 321 3.32 -20.43 30.91
N HIS A 322 2.20 -19.71 30.86
CA HIS A 322 0.84 -20.25 30.94
C HIS A 322 0.57 -21.02 32.24
N THR A 323 1.28 -20.65 33.30
CA THR A 323 0.98 -21.10 34.66
C THR A 323 0.53 -19.92 35.51
N PRO A 324 -0.11 -20.18 36.65
CA PRO A 324 -0.49 -19.12 37.58
C PRO A 324 0.68 -18.30 38.12
N THR A 325 1.92 -18.77 37.98
CA THR A 325 3.07 -18.28 38.72
C THR A 325 4.28 -18.29 37.81
N GLU A 326 4.31 -17.31 36.91
CA GLU A 326 5.35 -17.13 35.91
C GLU A 326 6.47 -16.26 36.46
N VAL A 327 7.69 -16.46 35.98
CA VAL A 327 8.89 -15.81 36.53
C VAL A 327 9.72 -15.13 35.45
N VAL A 328 9.98 -13.84 35.63
CA VAL A 328 10.80 -13.00 34.72
C VAL A 328 11.94 -12.30 35.47
N CYS A 329 12.99 -11.91 34.74
CA CYS A 329 13.99 -10.97 35.23
C CYS A 329 13.56 -9.53 34.95
N LEU A 330 13.51 -8.69 35.98
CA LEU A 330 13.12 -7.28 35.84
C LEU A 330 14.13 -6.46 35.02
N ALA A 331 15.39 -6.90 34.94
CA ALA A 331 16.42 -6.23 34.15
C ALA A 331 16.21 -6.44 32.64
N ASP A 332 15.70 -7.60 32.24
CA ASP A 332 15.42 -7.90 30.84
C ASP A 332 14.31 -6.98 30.32
N LEU A 333 13.24 -6.75 31.09
CA LEU A 333 12.18 -5.78 30.74
C LEU A 333 12.73 -4.36 30.52
N ASP A 334 13.59 -3.87 31.42
CA ASP A 334 14.21 -2.55 31.27
C ASP A 334 15.16 -2.49 30.05
N ALA A 335 15.86 -3.59 29.73
CA ALA A 335 16.73 -3.71 28.56
C ALA A 335 15.91 -3.74 27.26
N THR A 336 14.78 -4.46 27.22
CA THR A 336 13.90 -4.47 26.05
C THR A 336 13.34 -3.10 25.74
N VAL A 337 12.94 -2.32 26.76
CA VAL A 337 12.52 -0.94 26.53
C VAL A 337 13.61 -0.10 25.86
N LYS A 338 14.89 -0.25 26.28
CA LYS A 338 16.01 0.47 25.65
C LYS A 338 16.22 0.04 24.20
N LEU A 339 16.20 -1.26 23.94
CA LEU A 339 16.31 -1.83 22.59
C LEU A 339 15.24 -1.26 21.66
N VAL A 340 13.96 -1.32 22.07
CA VAL A 340 12.86 -0.86 21.22
C VAL A 340 12.88 0.66 21.03
N VAL A 341 13.23 1.44 22.06
CA VAL A 341 13.41 2.91 21.93
C VAL A 341 14.53 3.23 20.93
N ARG A 342 15.66 2.52 21.00
CA ARG A 342 16.78 2.70 20.07
C ARG A 342 16.36 2.35 18.64
N PHE A 343 15.79 1.16 18.46
CA PHE A 343 15.29 0.69 17.17
C PHE A 343 14.31 1.68 16.54
N ALA A 344 13.31 2.15 17.30
CA ALA A 344 12.33 3.12 16.82
C ALA A 344 12.98 4.44 16.35
N ARG A 345 14.06 4.88 17.01
CA ARG A 345 14.79 6.10 16.61
C ARG A 345 15.67 5.89 15.38
N ASP A 346 16.20 4.68 15.21
CA ASP A 346 17.08 4.29 14.10
C ASP A 346 16.29 3.87 12.84
N LEU A 347 14.96 3.69 12.95
CA LEU A 347 14.09 3.43 11.80
C LEU A 347 14.04 4.60 10.79
N GLY A 348 14.59 5.76 11.14
CA GLY A 348 14.92 6.80 10.16
C GLY A 348 16.31 6.58 9.57
N GLY A 349 16.36 6.29 8.27
CA GLY A 349 17.63 6.13 7.57
C GLY A 349 17.57 5.09 6.46
N ALA A 350 17.04 5.50 5.32
CA ALA A 350 17.73 5.24 4.07
C ALA A 350 18.01 6.62 3.47
N ASN A 351 19.27 6.88 3.12
CA ASN A 351 19.72 8.04 2.35
C ASN A 351 19.15 8.02 0.92
N ALA A 352 17.83 7.84 0.77
CA ALA A 352 17.16 7.93 -0.51
C ALA A 352 17.17 9.40 -0.93
N ARG A 353 18.24 9.76 -1.65
CA ARG A 353 18.35 11.06 -2.29
C ARG A 353 17.38 11.07 -3.46
N ILE A 354 16.48 12.03 -3.47
CA ILE A 354 15.55 12.23 -4.58
C ILE A 354 16.28 13.09 -5.60
N TYR A 355 16.65 12.52 -6.74
CA TYR A 355 17.25 13.25 -7.84
C TYR A 355 16.14 13.75 -8.77
N ALA A 356 16.17 15.03 -9.16
CA ALA A 356 15.14 15.62 -9.99
C ALA A 356 15.71 16.59 -11.02
N SER A 357 15.10 16.59 -12.21
CA SER A 357 15.46 17.49 -13.32
C SER A 357 15.32 18.95 -12.89
N ALA A 358 16.39 19.73 -13.00
CA ALA A 358 16.42 21.12 -12.60
C ALA A 358 16.20 22.07 -13.79
N PRO A 359 15.45 23.18 -13.63
CA PRO A 359 14.82 23.63 -12.39
C PRO A 359 13.39 23.09 -12.18
N HIS A 360 12.73 22.61 -13.25
CA HIS A 360 11.29 22.40 -13.25
C HIS A 360 10.83 21.22 -12.38
N GLY A 361 11.53 20.08 -12.43
CA GLY A 361 11.19 18.90 -11.62
C GLY A 361 11.41 19.14 -10.13
N VAL A 362 12.51 19.80 -9.77
CA VAL A 362 12.77 20.23 -8.38
C VAL A 362 11.67 21.16 -7.88
N SER A 363 11.33 22.18 -8.67
CA SER A 363 10.30 23.17 -8.29
C SER A 363 8.92 22.53 -8.19
N GLY A 364 8.56 21.65 -9.12
CA GLY A 364 7.28 20.94 -9.14
C GLY A 364 7.13 19.99 -7.95
N LEU A 365 8.17 19.19 -7.66
CA LEU A 365 8.16 18.30 -6.51
C LEU A 365 8.09 19.08 -5.19
N ALA A 366 8.86 20.17 -5.05
CA ALA A 366 8.82 21.00 -3.85
C ALA A 366 7.45 21.67 -3.65
N ALA A 367 6.80 22.12 -4.73
CA ALA A 367 5.47 22.73 -4.66
C ALA A 367 4.38 21.73 -4.24
N HIS A 368 4.46 20.47 -4.67
CA HIS A 368 3.45 19.45 -4.36
C HIS A 368 3.71 18.68 -3.06
N TYR A 369 4.98 18.44 -2.71
CA TYR A 369 5.36 17.52 -1.64
C TYR A 369 6.21 18.16 -0.53
N GLY A 370 6.45 19.47 -0.61
CA GLY A 370 7.37 20.20 0.27
C GLY A 370 8.84 19.94 -0.07
N ASP A 371 9.75 20.68 0.56
CA ASP A 371 11.18 20.39 0.40
C ASP A 371 11.56 19.09 1.13
N ARG A 372 11.99 18.09 0.37
CA ARG A 372 12.44 16.78 0.85
C ARG A 372 13.95 16.56 0.62
N GLY A 373 14.71 17.63 0.38
CA GLY A 373 16.15 17.54 0.09
C GLY A 373 16.43 17.01 -1.32
N HIS A 374 15.67 17.51 -2.30
CA HIS A 374 15.83 17.13 -3.71
C HIS A 374 17.21 17.53 -4.24
N VAL A 375 17.91 16.58 -4.87
CA VAL A 375 19.19 16.82 -5.54
C VAL A 375 18.91 17.25 -6.98
N PRO A 376 19.24 18.50 -7.38
CA PRO A 376 19.02 18.96 -8.73
C PRO A 376 19.98 18.25 -9.71
N VAL A 377 19.46 17.88 -10.87
CA VAL A 377 20.21 17.23 -11.96
C VAL A 377 19.97 17.97 -13.28
N LYS A 378 21.01 18.14 -14.10
CA LYS A 378 21.00 18.80 -15.41
C LYS A 378 21.64 17.91 -16.49
N THR A 379 21.53 18.33 -17.74
CA THR A 379 22.23 17.67 -18.85
C THR A 379 23.74 17.58 -18.58
N GLY A 380 24.31 16.39 -18.72
CA GLY A 380 25.72 16.10 -18.50
C GLY A 380 26.08 15.69 -17.07
N ASP A 381 25.17 15.84 -16.11
CA ASP A 381 25.38 15.29 -14.77
C ASP A 381 25.36 13.75 -14.82
N THR A 382 26.03 13.13 -13.85
CA THR A 382 26.12 11.67 -13.73
C THR A 382 25.82 11.18 -12.33
N LEU A 383 25.25 9.99 -12.19
CA LEU A 383 25.00 9.33 -10.91
C LEU A 383 25.50 7.88 -10.92
N ALA A 384 26.45 7.59 -10.04
CA ALA A 384 26.91 6.22 -9.79
C ALA A 384 25.96 5.51 -8.83
N ILE A 385 25.40 4.36 -9.26
CA ILE A 385 24.45 3.53 -8.48
C ILE A 385 25.01 2.13 -8.20
N GLY A 386 26.33 2.04 -8.03
CA GLY A 386 27.06 0.79 -7.87
C GLY A 386 27.86 0.46 -9.12
N LYS A 387 27.53 -0.63 -9.81
CA LYS A 387 28.22 -1.04 -11.05
C LYS A 387 27.88 -0.18 -12.28
N ARG A 388 26.86 0.67 -12.17
CA ARG A 388 26.33 1.50 -13.26
C ARG A 388 26.53 2.98 -12.95
N THR A 389 26.78 3.75 -14.02
CA THR A 389 26.78 5.20 -14.00
C THR A 389 25.70 5.68 -14.96
N LEU A 390 24.71 6.40 -14.42
CA LEU A 390 23.65 7.02 -15.22
C LEU A 390 24.12 8.40 -15.67
N THR A 391 24.00 8.70 -16.96
CA THR A 391 24.22 10.04 -17.52
C THR A 391 22.86 10.66 -17.85
N PHE A 392 22.65 11.92 -17.46
CA PHE A 392 21.36 12.58 -17.65
C PHE A 392 21.39 13.56 -18.82
N THR A 393 20.31 13.58 -19.61
CA THR A 393 20.10 14.53 -20.70
C THR A 393 18.69 15.08 -20.63
N GLN A 394 18.54 16.40 -20.48
CA GLN A 394 17.23 17.05 -20.43
C GLN A 394 16.59 17.08 -21.80
N THR A 395 15.34 16.64 -21.89
CA THR A 395 14.50 16.60 -23.09
C THR A 395 13.27 17.49 -22.88
N VAL A 396 13.55 18.72 -22.43
CA VAL A 396 12.56 19.72 -22.01
C VAL A 396 11.43 19.85 -23.05
N MET A 397 10.19 19.78 -22.57
CA MET A 397 8.95 19.91 -23.33
C MET A 397 8.68 18.79 -24.34
N VAL A 398 9.38 17.66 -24.35
CA VAL A 398 8.92 16.49 -25.14
C VAL A 398 7.52 16.00 -24.68
N HIS A 399 7.11 16.36 -23.45
CA HIS A 399 5.72 16.36 -23.00
C HIS A 399 5.54 17.35 -21.82
N TRP A 400 6.51 17.36 -20.90
CA TRP A 400 6.56 18.23 -19.71
C TRP A 400 7.84 19.09 -19.65
N PRO A 401 7.81 20.23 -18.95
CA PRO A 401 8.97 21.13 -18.85
C PRO A 401 10.16 20.54 -18.07
N ASP A 402 9.93 19.50 -17.27
CA ASP A 402 10.97 18.81 -16.49
C ASP A 402 11.48 17.52 -17.13
N ASN A 403 10.97 17.15 -18.31
CA ASN A 403 11.30 15.88 -18.95
C ASN A 403 12.83 15.70 -19.16
N MET A 404 13.30 14.50 -18.88
CA MET A 404 14.71 14.11 -18.87
C MET A 404 14.82 12.62 -19.18
N VAL A 405 15.89 12.25 -19.87
CA VAL A 405 16.29 10.85 -20.06
C VAL A 405 17.53 10.54 -19.25
N ALA A 406 17.68 9.28 -18.88
CA ALA A 406 18.90 8.74 -18.28
C ALA A 406 19.46 7.63 -19.16
N TYR A 407 20.78 7.57 -19.32
CA TYR A 407 21.46 6.55 -20.10
C TYR A 407 22.47 5.78 -19.24
N SER A 408 22.43 4.45 -19.31
CA SER A 408 23.42 3.56 -18.71
C SER A 408 24.35 3.04 -19.78
N ASP A 409 25.59 3.53 -19.83
CA ASP A 409 26.61 3.08 -20.78
C ASP A 409 26.98 1.60 -20.58
N ALA A 410 27.02 1.16 -19.32
CA ALA A 410 27.37 -0.21 -18.97
C ALA A 410 26.37 -1.26 -19.49
N ASP A 411 25.10 -0.89 -19.64
CA ASP A 411 24.04 -1.79 -20.14
C ASP A 411 23.51 -1.39 -21.52
N ARG A 412 23.95 -0.24 -22.06
CA ARG A 412 23.46 0.36 -23.31
C ARG A 412 21.93 0.58 -23.30
N ILE A 413 21.39 0.96 -22.14
CA ILE A 413 19.94 1.21 -21.92
C ILE A 413 19.67 2.72 -21.86
N LEU A 414 18.70 3.17 -22.65
CA LEU A 414 18.10 4.51 -22.55
C LEU A 414 16.78 4.44 -21.77
N PHE A 415 16.74 5.07 -20.60
CA PHE A 415 15.51 5.32 -19.85
C PHE A 415 14.88 6.61 -20.36
N SER A 416 13.90 6.49 -21.26
CA SER A 416 13.44 7.59 -22.11
C SER A 416 12.26 8.39 -21.55
N ASN A 417 11.68 7.94 -20.44
CA ASN A 417 10.47 8.50 -19.86
C ASN A 417 9.28 8.50 -20.85
N ASP A 418 8.81 9.67 -21.31
CA ASP A 418 7.65 9.78 -22.22
C ASP A 418 8.00 9.35 -23.66
N ALA A 419 9.22 9.63 -24.13
CA ALA A 419 9.60 9.33 -25.51
C ALA A 419 9.62 7.82 -25.75
N PHE A 420 9.19 7.41 -26.93
CA PHE A 420 9.09 6.01 -27.35
C PHE A 420 8.08 5.18 -26.54
N GLY A 421 7.25 5.81 -25.70
CA GLY A 421 6.21 5.13 -24.91
C GLY A 421 4.98 4.72 -25.72
N GLN A 422 4.09 3.95 -25.07
CA GLN A 422 2.81 3.52 -25.63
C GLN A 422 1.66 3.59 -24.60
N HIS A 423 0.43 3.82 -25.06
CA HIS A 423 -0.78 3.61 -24.25
C HIS A 423 -1.19 2.13 -24.25
N TYR A 424 -0.32 1.27 -23.73
CA TYR A 424 -0.48 -0.18 -23.85
C TYR A 424 -0.17 -0.91 -22.55
N ALA A 425 -1.15 -1.66 -22.05
CA ALA A 425 -1.01 -2.53 -20.89
C ALA A 425 -1.00 -4.00 -21.36
N SER A 426 0.20 -4.60 -21.39
CA SER A 426 0.40 -5.98 -21.80
C SER A 426 0.71 -6.90 -20.61
N SER A 427 0.45 -8.20 -20.78
CA SER A 427 0.97 -9.23 -19.87
C SER A 427 2.45 -9.56 -20.13
N LYS A 428 3.00 -9.05 -21.24
CA LYS A 428 4.40 -9.17 -21.66
C LYS A 428 5.16 -7.86 -21.38
N ARG A 429 6.49 -7.91 -21.45
CA ARG A 429 7.35 -6.76 -21.09
C ARG A 429 8.11 -6.16 -22.27
N PHE A 430 8.31 -6.91 -23.34
CA PHE A 430 9.18 -6.52 -24.44
C PHE A 430 8.46 -6.51 -25.79
N ASP A 431 8.94 -5.68 -26.70
CA ASP A 431 8.42 -5.48 -28.04
C ASP A 431 8.34 -6.78 -28.87
N ASP A 432 9.36 -7.63 -28.77
CA ASP A 432 9.42 -8.93 -29.45
C ASP A 432 8.46 -10.00 -28.88
N GLU A 433 8.01 -9.85 -27.65
CA GLU A 433 7.06 -10.77 -27.01
C GLU A 433 5.60 -10.45 -27.39
N VAL A 434 5.33 -9.19 -27.76
CA VAL A 434 4.00 -8.72 -28.17
C VAL A 434 3.84 -8.82 -29.68
N GLY A 435 4.88 -8.44 -30.43
CA GLY A 435 4.87 -8.35 -31.88
C GLY A 435 4.87 -6.89 -32.35
N LEU A 436 5.81 -6.57 -33.25
CA LEU A 436 6.08 -5.21 -33.72
C LEU A 436 4.86 -4.43 -34.24
N PRO A 437 3.94 -5.01 -35.05
CA PRO A 437 2.81 -4.25 -35.59
C PRO A 437 1.89 -3.65 -34.52
N GLU A 438 1.60 -4.42 -33.46
CA GLU A 438 0.75 -3.95 -32.37
C GLU A 438 1.47 -2.85 -31.57
N VAL A 439 2.74 -3.07 -31.22
CA VAL A 439 3.51 -2.11 -30.42
C VAL A 439 3.68 -0.79 -31.17
N LEU A 440 3.96 -0.82 -32.47
CA LEU A 440 4.04 0.38 -33.30
C LEU A 440 2.69 1.11 -33.42
N ALA A 441 1.57 0.38 -33.55
CA ALA A 441 0.25 0.99 -33.57
C ALA A 441 -0.04 1.75 -32.26
N GLN A 442 0.29 1.15 -31.11
CA GLN A 442 0.11 1.78 -29.81
C GLN A 442 1.10 2.94 -29.56
N ALA A 443 2.33 2.85 -30.09
CA ALA A 443 3.30 3.93 -30.07
C ALA A 443 2.84 5.11 -30.94
N LYS A 444 2.28 4.86 -32.13
CA LYS A 444 1.71 5.88 -33.01
C LYS A 444 0.56 6.61 -32.30
N LYS A 445 -0.32 5.84 -31.67
CA LYS A 445 -1.44 6.38 -30.89
C LYS A 445 -0.94 7.24 -29.73
N TYR A 446 0.07 6.81 -28.99
CA TYR A 446 0.68 7.62 -27.93
C TYR A 446 1.28 8.91 -28.48
N TYR A 447 2.05 8.81 -29.56
CA TYR A 447 2.69 9.97 -30.19
C TYR A 447 1.64 11.01 -30.63
N ALA A 448 0.64 10.58 -31.39
CA ALA A 448 -0.40 11.46 -31.92
C ALA A 448 -1.18 12.22 -30.84
N ASN A 449 -1.40 11.58 -29.68
CA ASN A 449 -2.28 12.11 -28.63
C ASN A 449 -1.55 12.85 -27.51
N ILE A 450 -0.22 12.66 -27.37
CA ILE A 450 0.56 13.20 -26.25
C ILE A 450 1.75 14.02 -26.74
N VAL A 451 2.51 13.48 -27.69
CA VAL A 451 3.85 13.99 -28.05
C VAL A 451 3.81 14.90 -29.28
N MET A 452 2.84 14.72 -30.18
CA MET A 452 2.73 15.45 -31.45
C MET A 452 2.92 16.98 -31.35
N PRO A 453 2.33 17.72 -30.36
CA PRO A 453 2.54 19.16 -30.21
C PRO A 453 4.01 19.56 -30.03
N TYR A 454 4.82 18.61 -29.57
CA TYR A 454 6.20 18.78 -29.16
C TYR A 454 7.19 18.19 -30.17
N SER A 455 6.76 17.86 -31.39
CA SER A 455 7.58 17.21 -32.43
C SER A 455 8.92 17.90 -32.70
N ARG A 456 8.98 19.23 -32.66
CA ARG A 456 10.26 19.97 -32.78
C ARG A 456 11.23 19.70 -31.61
N HIS A 457 10.70 19.51 -30.40
CA HIS A 457 11.49 19.13 -29.22
C HIS A 457 11.95 17.68 -29.34
N VAL A 458 11.12 16.79 -29.91
CA VAL A 458 11.51 15.42 -30.23
C VAL A 458 12.69 15.41 -31.20
N GLN A 459 12.65 16.17 -32.30
CA GLN A 459 13.77 16.25 -33.25
C GLN A 459 15.08 16.70 -32.58
N ARG A 460 15.01 17.70 -31.69
CA ARG A 460 16.18 18.15 -30.91
C ARG A 460 16.68 17.06 -29.95
N ALA A 461 15.78 16.34 -29.29
CA ALA A 461 16.12 15.25 -28.40
C ALA A 461 16.78 14.09 -29.16
N LEU A 462 16.23 13.68 -30.30
CA LEU A 462 16.83 12.68 -31.19
C LEU A 462 18.24 13.09 -31.62
N GLY A 463 18.44 14.36 -32.00
CA GLY A 463 19.77 14.88 -32.32
C GLY A 463 20.74 14.86 -31.14
N ALA A 464 20.29 15.21 -29.93
CA ALA A 464 21.11 15.19 -28.72
C ALA A 464 21.50 13.77 -28.28
N LEU A 465 20.70 12.76 -28.66
CA LEU A 465 20.91 11.36 -28.29
C LEU A 465 21.57 10.54 -29.42
N GLY A 466 21.71 11.08 -30.63
CA GLY A 466 22.13 10.35 -31.84
C GLY A 466 23.56 9.80 -31.83
N GLY A 467 24.36 10.09 -30.80
CA GLY A 467 25.71 9.52 -30.62
C GLY A 467 25.78 8.39 -29.59
N LEU A 468 24.66 8.03 -28.95
CA LEU A 468 24.61 6.97 -27.95
C LEU A 468 24.48 5.60 -28.61
N ASP A 469 25.13 4.61 -28.02
CA ASP A 469 25.01 3.22 -28.44
C ASP A 469 23.88 2.55 -27.65
N ILE A 470 22.72 2.34 -28.28
CA ILE A 470 21.48 1.97 -27.60
C ILE A 470 21.05 0.58 -28.04
N ASP A 471 21.12 -0.38 -27.12
CA ASP A 471 20.59 -1.74 -27.33
C ASP A 471 19.14 -1.85 -26.82
N MET A 472 18.72 -0.96 -25.92
CA MET A 472 17.40 -1.02 -25.30
C MET A 472 16.87 0.37 -24.94
N ILE A 473 15.57 0.59 -25.19
CA ILE A 473 14.84 1.78 -24.75
C ILE A 473 13.75 1.35 -23.76
N ALA A 474 13.83 1.86 -22.53
CA ALA A 474 12.89 1.61 -21.45
C ALA A 474 12.06 2.87 -21.15
N PRO A 475 10.88 3.05 -21.78
CA PRO A 475 9.98 4.16 -21.50
C PRO A 475 9.25 3.98 -20.16
N SER A 476 8.71 5.07 -19.61
CA SER A 476 7.84 5.03 -18.41
C SER A 476 6.43 4.50 -18.71
N HIS A 477 6.05 4.43 -20.00
CA HIS A 477 4.73 4.00 -20.44
C HIS A 477 4.84 2.90 -21.50
N GLY A 478 4.20 1.76 -21.25
CA GLY A 478 4.11 0.65 -22.20
C GLY A 478 5.19 -0.43 -22.01
N VAL A 479 5.61 -1.04 -23.12
CA VAL A 479 6.61 -2.11 -23.17
C VAL A 479 7.99 -1.56 -23.52
N VAL A 480 9.02 -2.35 -23.20
CA VAL A 480 10.43 -2.03 -23.45
C VAL A 480 10.81 -2.42 -24.88
N TRP A 481 11.51 -1.55 -25.59
CA TRP A 481 12.11 -1.85 -26.89
C TRP A 481 13.48 -2.48 -26.67
N ARG A 482 13.67 -3.73 -27.10
CA ARG A 482 14.97 -4.40 -27.07
C ARG A 482 15.38 -5.03 -28.41
N SER A 483 14.41 -5.33 -29.27
CA SER A 483 14.67 -6.03 -30.53
C SER A 483 14.48 -5.13 -31.75
N HIS A 484 13.62 -4.11 -31.65
CA HIS A 484 13.29 -3.20 -32.74
C HIS A 484 13.59 -1.73 -32.40
N VAL A 485 14.74 -1.49 -31.75
CA VAL A 485 15.20 -0.14 -31.38
C VAL A 485 15.42 0.75 -32.62
N PRO A 486 16.09 0.30 -33.70
CA PRO A 486 16.23 1.11 -34.91
C PRO A 486 14.88 1.52 -35.51
N GLU A 487 13.93 0.59 -35.59
CA GLU A 487 12.62 0.81 -36.20
C GLU A 487 11.82 1.88 -35.44
N ILE A 488 11.81 1.86 -34.11
CA ILE A 488 11.09 2.88 -33.34
C ILE A 488 11.79 4.24 -33.43
N LEU A 489 13.13 4.29 -33.48
CA LEU A 489 13.88 5.54 -33.66
C LEU A 489 13.56 6.18 -35.01
N ASP A 490 13.61 5.41 -36.10
CA ASP A 490 13.28 5.86 -37.45
C ASP A 490 11.82 6.31 -37.55
N THR A 491 10.92 5.54 -36.93
CA THR A 491 9.49 5.86 -36.93
C THR A 491 9.19 7.15 -36.16
N TYR A 492 9.80 7.35 -34.99
CA TYR A 492 9.69 8.61 -34.24
C TYR A 492 10.29 9.79 -35.00
N ALA A 493 11.42 9.59 -35.68
CA ALA A 493 12.02 10.62 -36.54
C ALA A 493 11.04 11.02 -37.66
N CYS A 494 10.40 10.05 -38.31
CA CYS A 494 9.37 10.26 -39.32
C CYS A 494 8.18 11.06 -38.75
N TRP A 495 7.56 10.59 -37.66
CA TRP A 495 6.40 11.29 -37.05
C TRP A 495 6.74 12.70 -36.58
N SER A 496 7.95 12.90 -36.04
CA SER A 496 8.39 14.21 -35.58
C SER A 496 8.70 15.20 -36.70
N SER A 497 8.86 14.73 -37.94
CA SER A 497 8.93 15.60 -39.11
C SER A 497 7.59 16.27 -39.44
N LEU A 498 6.48 15.68 -38.96
CA LEU A 498 5.10 16.10 -39.22
C LEU A 498 4.70 16.12 -40.71
N ALA A 499 5.57 15.63 -41.60
CA ALA A 499 5.31 15.54 -43.02
C ALA A 499 4.06 14.67 -43.26
N PRO A 500 3.04 15.18 -43.97
CA PRO A 500 1.86 14.40 -44.27
C PRO A 500 2.15 13.33 -45.32
N GLU A 501 1.49 12.18 -45.17
CA GLU A 501 1.40 11.13 -46.17
C GLU A 501 0.15 11.39 -47.04
N ASP A 502 0.15 10.94 -48.31
CA ASP A 502 -1.02 11.03 -49.19
C ASP A 502 -2.13 10.07 -48.67
N TYR A 503 -2.84 10.55 -47.65
CA TYR A 503 -3.81 9.82 -46.85
C TYR A 503 -4.91 10.77 -46.37
N ALA A 504 -6.15 10.28 -46.34
CA ALA A 504 -7.32 11.08 -45.98
C ALA A 504 -8.08 10.52 -44.77
N VAL A 505 -8.55 11.42 -43.91
CA VAL A 505 -9.41 11.10 -42.77
C VAL A 505 -10.69 11.90 -42.88
N VAL A 506 -11.83 11.20 -42.94
CA VAL A 506 -13.17 11.78 -42.97
C VAL A 506 -13.84 11.54 -41.63
N VAL A 507 -14.12 12.60 -40.88
CA VAL A 507 -14.72 12.55 -39.54
C VAL A 507 -16.07 13.25 -39.59
N TYR A 508 -17.12 12.66 -39.02
CA TYR A 508 -18.41 13.32 -38.98
C TYR A 508 -19.22 12.99 -37.73
N ASP A 509 -20.20 13.85 -37.44
CA ASP A 509 -21.42 13.48 -36.75
C ASP A 509 -22.60 13.97 -37.60
N SER A 510 -23.75 13.28 -37.51
CA SER A 510 -24.94 13.58 -38.29
C SER A 510 -26.20 13.36 -37.46
N MET A 511 -27.18 14.27 -37.56
CA MET A 511 -28.50 14.13 -36.94
C MET A 511 -29.54 13.53 -37.91
N TRP A 512 -29.48 13.91 -39.19
CA TRP A 512 -30.48 13.57 -40.21
C TRP A 512 -29.87 12.93 -41.45
N HIS A 513 -28.87 12.06 -41.27
CA HIS A 513 -28.18 11.26 -42.30
C HIS A 513 -27.58 12.00 -43.52
N THR A 514 -27.83 13.29 -43.71
CA THR A 514 -27.36 14.04 -44.87
C THR A 514 -25.87 14.31 -44.75
N THR A 515 -25.41 14.79 -43.59
CA THR A 515 -23.96 14.95 -43.33
C THR A 515 -23.25 13.59 -43.39
N GLU A 516 -23.91 12.51 -42.97
CA GLU A 516 -23.37 11.15 -43.12
C GLU A 516 -23.25 10.73 -44.60
N ALA A 517 -24.28 10.98 -45.42
CA ALA A 517 -24.24 10.70 -46.85
C ALA A 517 -23.13 11.50 -47.53
N MET A 518 -23.00 12.79 -47.21
CA MET A 518 -21.90 13.63 -47.69
C MET A 518 -20.53 13.07 -47.29
N ALA A 519 -20.37 12.58 -46.04
CA ALA A 519 -19.12 11.99 -45.58
C ALA A 519 -18.73 10.74 -46.39
N ARG A 520 -19.72 9.92 -46.78
CA ARG A 520 -19.50 8.74 -47.62
C ARG A 520 -19.07 9.12 -49.04
N GLU A 521 -19.70 10.13 -49.64
CA GLU A 521 -19.30 10.59 -50.98
C GLU A 521 -17.91 11.25 -50.98
N ILE A 522 -17.56 12.00 -49.93
CA ILE A 522 -16.20 12.53 -49.76
C ILE A 522 -15.19 11.39 -49.64
N LEU A 523 -15.53 10.30 -48.93
CA LEU A 523 -14.69 9.10 -48.88
C LEU A 523 -14.51 8.46 -50.27
N GLU A 524 -15.60 8.28 -51.01
CA GLU A 524 -15.56 7.73 -52.39
C GLU A 524 -14.74 8.61 -53.34
N ALA A 525 -14.83 9.94 -53.20
CA ALA A 525 -14.00 10.88 -53.98
C ALA A 525 -12.50 10.66 -53.75
N PHE A 526 -12.07 10.44 -52.50
CA PHE A 526 -10.66 10.12 -52.22
C PHE A 526 -10.24 8.79 -52.83
N ILE A 527 -11.10 7.77 -52.74
CA ILE A 527 -10.86 6.44 -53.33
C ILE A 527 -10.71 6.55 -54.85
N GLU A 528 -11.57 7.33 -55.51
CA GLU A 528 -11.50 7.61 -56.95
C GLU A 528 -10.20 8.31 -57.35
N CYS A 529 -9.70 9.21 -56.50
CA CYS A 529 -8.41 9.88 -56.68
C CYS A 529 -7.20 8.97 -56.38
N GLY A 530 -7.42 7.73 -55.93
CA GLY A 530 -6.35 6.82 -55.51
C GLY A 530 -5.70 7.18 -54.17
N VAL A 531 -6.33 8.03 -53.37
CA VAL A 531 -5.88 8.42 -52.03
C VAL A 531 -6.50 7.48 -51.00
N PRO A 532 -5.71 6.67 -50.26
CA PRO A 532 -6.26 5.82 -49.21
C PRO A 532 -6.95 6.69 -48.14
N ALA A 533 -8.13 6.26 -47.70
CA ALA A 533 -8.97 7.07 -46.83
C ALA A 533 -9.67 6.23 -45.75
N ARG A 534 -9.96 6.83 -44.59
CA ARG A 534 -10.80 6.23 -43.53
C ARG A 534 -11.93 7.15 -43.11
N LEU A 535 -13.08 6.53 -42.85
CA LEU A 535 -14.29 7.17 -42.36
C LEU A 535 -14.48 6.90 -40.87
N PHE A 536 -14.81 7.95 -40.11
CA PHE A 536 -15.03 7.90 -38.68
C PHE A 536 -16.34 8.61 -38.29
N ASP A 537 -17.21 7.87 -37.59
CA ASP A 537 -18.39 8.41 -36.92
C ASP A 537 -18.03 8.71 -35.47
N LEU A 538 -18.12 9.98 -35.05
CA LEU A 538 -17.80 10.41 -33.69
C LEU A 538 -18.68 9.77 -32.62
N LYS A 539 -19.82 9.15 -32.98
CA LYS A 539 -20.64 8.36 -32.05
C LYS A 539 -20.08 6.97 -31.80
N ALA A 540 -19.30 6.43 -32.74
CA ALA A 540 -18.81 5.06 -32.71
C ALA A 540 -17.29 4.97 -32.49
N ASN A 541 -16.56 6.06 -32.75
CA ASN A 541 -15.10 6.09 -32.73
C ASN A 541 -14.60 7.08 -31.68
N HIS A 542 -13.66 6.63 -30.85
CA HIS A 542 -13.05 7.49 -29.84
C HIS A 542 -12.08 8.48 -30.51
N ILE A 543 -12.09 9.73 -30.04
CA ILE A 543 -11.28 10.83 -30.60
C ILE A 543 -9.78 10.46 -30.69
N SER A 544 -9.26 9.69 -29.72
CA SER A 544 -7.85 9.30 -29.73
C SER A 544 -7.46 8.40 -30.91
N ASP A 545 -8.39 7.55 -31.36
CA ASP A 545 -8.15 6.66 -32.50
C ASP A 545 -8.14 7.46 -33.79
N ILE A 546 -9.04 8.45 -33.90
CA ILE A 546 -9.10 9.39 -35.01
C ILE A 546 -7.81 10.22 -35.08
N MET A 547 -7.36 10.76 -33.94
CA MET A 547 -6.10 11.53 -33.90
C MET A 547 -4.87 10.72 -34.32
N THR A 548 -4.89 9.40 -34.10
CA THR A 548 -3.81 8.50 -34.54
C THR A 548 -3.69 8.48 -36.06
N GLU A 549 -4.81 8.54 -36.77
CA GLU A 549 -4.85 8.64 -38.23
C GLU A 549 -4.51 10.05 -38.71
N VAL A 550 -5.02 11.08 -38.02
CA VAL A 550 -4.74 12.50 -38.36
C VAL A 550 -3.24 12.79 -38.36
N LEU A 551 -2.44 12.15 -37.50
CA LEU A 551 -0.98 12.32 -37.47
C LEU A 551 -0.34 12.17 -38.86
N SER A 552 -0.77 11.21 -39.67
CA SER A 552 -0.22 10.98 -41.02
C SER A 552 -1.04 11.66 -42.13
N ALA A 553 -2.29 12.06 -41.87
CA ALA A 553 -3.21 12.48 -42.93
C ALA A 553 -2.89 13.83 -43.57
N LYS A 554 -2.71 13.85 -44.89
CA LYS A 554 -2.69 15.09 -45.69
C LYS A 554 -4.05 15.77 -45.75
N TYR A 555 -5.13 15.00 -45.89
CA TYR A 555 -6.48 15.52 -45.99
C TYR A 555 -7.30 15.18 -44.75
N VAL A 556 -7.91 16.19 -44.12
CA VAL A 556 -8.78 16.01 -42.96
C VAL A 556 -10.13 16.68 -43.24
N ALA A 557 -11.13 15.87 -43.56
CA ALA A 557 -12.50 16.31 -43.76
C ALA A 557 -13.29 16.19 -42.46
N VAL A 558 -13.97 17.25 -42.04
CA VAL A 558 -14.77 17.27 -40.80
C VAL A 558 -16.19 17.72 -41.09
N GLY A 559 -17.15 16.89 -40.70
CA GLY A 559 -18.55 17.02 -41.02
C GLY A 559 -19.41 17.35 -39.80
N SER A 560 -20.19 18.43 -39.87
CA SER A 560 -21.25 18.70 -38.90
C SER A 560 -22.50 19.27 -39.56
N PRO A 561 -23.71 18.77 -39.23
CA PRO A 561 -24.90 19.54 -39.50
C PRO A 561 -24.93 20.81 -38.62
N THR A 562 -25.79 21.77 -38.96
CA THR A 562 -26.11 22.87 -38.04
C THR A 562 -27.12 22.41 -36.98
N LEU A 563 -26.74 22.42 -35.71
CA LEU A 563 -27.57 22.16 -34.54
C LEU A 563 -27.61 23.39 -33.63
N ASN A 564 -28.80 23.90 -33.32
CA ASN A 564 -29.00 25.04 -32.41
C ASN A 564 -28.08 26.24 -32.73
N ASN A 565 -28.01 26.63 -34.00
CA ASN A 565 -27.21 27.75 -34.51
C ASN A 565 -25.67 27.54 -34.52
N GLY A 566 -25.17 26.33 -34.26
CA GLY A 566 -23.74 25.99 -34.35
C GLY A 566 -23.48 24.54 -34.77
N MET A 567 -22.26 24.05 -34.59
CA MET A 567 -21.90 22.65 -34.89
C MET A 567 -22.41 21.66 -33.82
N MET A 568 -22.38 20.36 -34.13
CA MET A 568 -22.70 19.30 -33.17
C MET A 568 -21.71 19.31 -32.00
N PRO A 569 -22.16 19.13 -30.74
CA PRO A 569 -21.27 19.12 -29.57
C PRO A 569 -20.13 18.08 -29.63
N THR A 570 -20.37 16.93 -30.24
CA THR A 570 -19.37 15.88 -30.48
C THR A 570 -18.28 16.33 -31.45
N VAL A 571 -18.66 17.02 -32.53
CA VAL A 571 -17.72 17.63 -33.49
C VAL A 571 -16.93 18.75 -32.82
N ALA A 572 -17.59 19.59 -32.00
CA ALA A 572 -16.92 20.62 -31.23
C ALA A 572 -15.89 20.03 -30.25
N ALA A 573 -16.21 18.91 -29.58
CA ALA A 573 -15.28 18.22 -28.69
C ALA A 573 -14.06 17.67 -29.45
N PHE A 574 -14.27 17.05 -30.61
CA PHE A 574 -13.19 16.57 -31.48
C PHE A 574 -12.29 17.71 -31.94
N LEU A 575 -12.84 18.80 -32.47
CA LEU A 575 -12.08 19.94 -32.96
C LEU A 575 -11.35 20.69 -31.85
N CYS A 576 -11.93 20.76 -30.65
CA CYS A 576 -11.25 21.29 -29.46
C CYS A 576 -10.00 20.48 -29.13
N TYR A 577 -10.12 19.14 -29.15
CA TYR A 577 -9.00 18.24 -28.89
C TYR A 577 -7.92 18.31 -29.98
N LEU A 578 -8.33 18.25 -31.26
CA LEU A 578 -7.44 18.43 -32.41
C LEU A 578 -6.64 19.73 -32.30
N LYS A 579 -7.32 20.86 -32.02
CA LYS A 579 -6.68 22.16 -31.85
C LYS A 579 -5.63 22.18 -30.74
N GLY A 580 -5.90 21.50 -29.62
CA GLY A 580 -4.94 21.37 -28.53
C GLY A 580 -3.68 20.60 -28.93
N LEU A 581 -3.81 19.71 -29.91
CA LEU A 581 -2.72 18.85 -30.38
C LEU A 581 -1.98 19.40 -31.61
N SER A 582 -2.64 20.20 -32.45
CA SER A 582 -2.07 20.75 -33.68
C SER A 582 -0.79 21.57 -33.42
N PRO A 583 0.36 21.14 -33.98
CA PRO A 583 1.62 21.88 -33.88
C PRO A 583 1.53 23.22 -34.60
N LYS A 584 2.17 24.26 -34.04
CA LYS A 584 2.20 25.61 -34.65
C LYS A 584 3.16 25.76 -35.83
N THR A 585 4.10 24.83 -36.00
CA THR A 585 5.18 24.87 -37.00
C THR A 585 5.46 23.46 -37.50
N GLY A 586 5.72 23.27 -38.79
CA GLY A 586 5.94 21.94 -39.38
C GLY A 586 4.65 21.21 -39.74
N TRP A 587 3.49 21.84 -39.52
CA TRP A 587 2.16 21.28 -39.80
C TRP A 587 1.64 21.66 -41.21
N GLU A 588 2.48 22.30 -42.03
CA GLU A 588 2.14 22.79 -43.36
C GLU A 588 1.88 21.65 -44.36
N GLY A 589 1.16 21.95 -45.44
CA GLY A 589 0.87 20.98 -46.50
C GLY A 589 -0.32 20.06 -46.23
N ARG A 590 -1.13 20.37 -45.21
CA ARG A 590 -2.37 19.66 -44.87
C ARG A 590 -3.60 20.46 -45.27
N VAL A 591 -4.58 19.76 -45.82
CA VAL A 591 -5.81 20.34 -46.37
C VAL A 591 -6.99 19.97 -45.47
N GLY A 592 -7.74 20.98 -45.05
CA GLY A 592 -8.97 20.84 -44.28
C GLY A 592 -10.18 20.92 -45.21
N ILE A 593 -11.15 20.03 -45.02
CA ILE A 593 -12.39 20.03 -45.80
C ILE A 593 -13.58 20.10 -44.84
N PRO A 594 -14.05 21.32 -44.49
CA PRO A 594 -15.24 21.49 -43.69
C PRO A 594 -16.48 21.17 -44.51
N PHE A 595 -17.37 20.33 -43.98
CA PHE A 595 -18.61 19.98 -44.67
C PHE A 595 -19.80 19.79 -43.73
N GLY A 596 -21.00 19.72 -44.30
CA GLY A 596 -22.18 19.25 -43.59
C GLY A 596 -23.48 19.89 -44.03
N SER A 597 -24.58 19.46 -43.41
CA SER A 597 -25.92 19.86 -43.82
C SER A 597 -26.52 20.98 -42.96
N TYR A 598 -27.50 21.71 -43.50
CA TYR A 598 -28.20 22.75 -42.75
C TYR A 598 -29.66 22.89 -43.16
N GLY A 599 -30.50 23.42 -42.26
CA GLY A 599 -31.88 23.78 -42.58
C GLY A 599 -32.00 25.25 -43.00
N TRP A 600 -31.84 26.15 -42.03
CA TRP A 600 -32.03 27.59 -42.22
C TRP A 600 -30.74 28.41 -42.31
N GLY A 601 -29.63 27.92 -41.75
CA GLY A 601 -28.34 28.61 -41.77
C GLY A 601 -27.19 27.65 -41.60
N LYS A 602 -26.03 27.97 -42.17
CA LYS A 602 -24.86 27.10 -42.34
C LYS A 602 -23.81 27.20 -41.21
N ASN A 603 -24.21 27.68 -40.03
CA ASN A 603 -23.27 27.99 -38.95
C ASN A 603 -22.48 26.78 -38.48
N GLY A 604 -23.05 25.56 -38.50
CA GLY A 604 -22.32 24.34 -38.15
C GLY A 604 -21.09 24.12 -39.04
N PRO A 605 -21.28 23.93 -40.37
CA PRO A 605 -20.16 23.83 -41.31
C PRO A 605 -19.20 25.03 -41.28
N ASP A 606 -19.70 26.25 -41.10
CA ASP A 606 -18.86 27.46 -41.01
C ASP A 606 -17.99 27.46 -39.74
N GLU A 607 -18.52 27.08 -38.57
CA GLU A 607 -17.72 26.97 -37.34
C GLU A 607 -16.68 25.84 -37.43
N VAL A 608 -16.97 24.76 -38.16
CA VAL A 608 -15.99 23.71 -38.46
C VAL A 608 -14.84 24.26 -39.31
N ALA A 609 -15.15 25.05 -40.34
CA ALA A 609 -14.14 25.72 -41.16
C ALA A 609 -13.23 26.60 -40.31
N GLU A 610 -13.81 27.48 -39.47
CA GLU A 610 -13.03 28.33 -38.58
C GLU A 610 -12.12 27.53 -37.62
N ALA A 611 -12.59 26.38 -37.13
CA ALA A 611 -11.82 25.54 -36.23
C ALA A 611 -10.63 24.89 -36.96
N LEU A 612 -10.83 24.39 -38.18
CA LEU A 612 -9.78 23.81 -39.01
C LEU A 612 -8.72 24.86 -39.40
N GLU A 613 -9.12 26.08 -39.76
CA GLU A 613 -8.16 27.18 -40.00
C GLU A 613 -7.34 27.48 -38.76
N LYS A 614 -7.96 27.52 -37.56
CA LYS A 614 -7.26 27.74 -36.29
C LYS A 614 -6.29 26.59 -35.95
N CYS A 615 -6.46 25.42 -36.55
CA CYS A 615 -5.55 24.28 -36.45
C CYS A 615 -4.44 24.29 -37.54
N GLY A 616 -4.42 25.28 -38.44
CA GLY A 616 -3.40 25.45 -39.47
C GLY A 616 -3.62 24.65 -40.75
N PHE A 617 -4.84 24.17 -41.00
CA PHE A 617 -5.19 23.50 -42.26
C PHE A 617 -5.48 24.52 -43.37
N ASP A 618 -5.04 24.21 -44.60
CA ASP A 618 -5.43 24.97 -45.80
C ASP A 618 -6.84 24.55 -46.25
N LEU A 619 -7.75 25.51 -46.41
CA LEU A 619 -9.13 25.25 -46.82
C LEU A 619 -9.34 25.49 -48.31
N ALA A 620 -8.50 24.89 -49.15
CA ALA A 620 -8.49 25.11 -50.60
C ALA A 620 -9.85 24.84 -51.29
N LEU A 621 -10.68 23.95 -50.72
CA LEU A 621 -12.01 23.59 -51.21
C LEU A 621 -13.15 24.46 -50.63
N GLY A 622 -12.86 25.32 -49.65
CA GLY A 622 -13.89 26.03 -48.89
C GLY A 622 -14.83 25.10 -48.11
N THR A 623 -15.99 25.63 -47.71
CA THR A 623 -17.01 24.88 -46.96
C THR A 623 -18.02 24.21 -47.89
N LEU A 624 -18.08 22.87 -47.84
CA LEU A 624 -19.00 22.05 -48.61
C LEU A 624 -20.31 21.85 -47.83
N ALA A 625 -21.32 22.71 -48.06
CA ALA A 625 -22.57 22.69 -47.31
C ALA A 625 -23.79 22.32 -48.17
N HIS A 626 -24.72 21.53 -47.63
CA HIS A 626 -25.96 21.14 -48.32
C HIS A 626 -27.21 21.49 -47.52
N GLN A 627 -28.24 22.02 -48.18
CA GLN A 627 -29.49 22.37 -47.51
C GLN A 627 -30.47 21.20 -47.46
N TRP A 628 -31.03 20.91 -46.28
CA TRP A 628 -32.00 19.84 -46.04
C TRP A 628 -31.45 18.44 -46.34
N THR A 629 -32.19 17.64 -47.11
CA THR A 629 -31.84 16.26 -47.47
C THR A 629 -31.08 16.26 -48.80
N ALA A 630 -30.00 15.49 -48.88
CA ALA A 630 -29.28 15.29 -50.14
C ALA A 630 -30.03 14.34 -51.07
N ASP A 631 -29.98 14.64 -52.37
CA ASP A 631 -30.37 13.76 -53.46
C ASP A 631 -29.12 13.28 -54.24
N ALA A 632 -29.31 12.30 -55.14
CA ALA A 632 -28.20 11.74 -55.90
C ALA A 632 -27.42 12.78 -56.71
N ALA A 633 -28.10 13.79 -57.29
CA ALA A 633 -27.44 14.81 -58.08
C ALA A 633 -26.53 15.72 -57.22
N SER A 634 -27.02 16.13 -56.04
CA SER A 634 -26.24 16.93 -55.10
C SER A 634 -25.03 16.18 -54.52
N LEU A 635 -25.17 14.88 -54.31
CA LEU A 635 -24.08 14.00 -53.85
C LEU A 635 -23.01 13.81 -54.93
N GLU A 636 -23.41 13.61 -56.20
CA GLU A 636 -22.46 13.54 -57.33
C GLU A 636 -21.73 14.88 -57.56
N GLU A 637 -22.38 16.01 -57.33
CA GLU A 637 -21.75 17.33 -57.43
C GLU A 637 -20.72 17.52 -56.32
N LEU A 638 -21.05 17.12 -55.09
CA LEU A 638 -20.11 17.11 -53.96
C LEU A 638 -18.89 16.23 -54.25
N GLN A 639 -19.10 15.01 -54.71
CA GLN A 639 -18.01 14.09 -55.05
C GLN A 639 -17.09 14.70 -56.11
N ARG A 640 -17.65 15.24 -57.20
CA ARG A 640 -16.89 15.92 -58.25
C ARG A 640 -16.08 17.10 -57.72
N ALA A 641 -16.66 17.93 -56.85
CA ALA A 641 -15.96 19.05 -56.25
C ALA A 641 -14.72 18.61 -55.45
N VAL A 642 -14.82 17.50 -54.72
CA VAL A 642 -13.68 16.93 -53.98
C VAL A 642 -12.64 16.34 -54.94
N VAL A 643 -13.06 15.57 -55.94
CA VAL A 643 -12.16 15.01 -56.97
C VAL A 643 -11.37 16.12 -57.68
N ASP A 644 -12.04 17.18 -58.10
CA ASP A 644 -11.41 18.31 -58.80
C ASP A 644 -10.43 19.10 -57.91
N GLY A 645 -10.65 19.11 -56.59
CA GLY A 645 -9.76 19.79 -55.64
C GLY A 645 -8.60 18.94 -55.14
N VAL A 646 -8.74 17.61 -55.12
CA VAL A 646 -7.69 16.66 -54.73
C VAL A 646 -6.79 16.30 -55.92
N GLY A 647 -7.33 16.31 -57.15
CA GLY A 647 -6.61 15.99 -58.39
C GLY A 647 -5.74 17.12 -58.98
N ARG A 648 -5.63 18.27 -58.30
CA ARG A 648 -4.72 19.38 -58.61
C ARG A 648 -3.52 19.34 -57.68
#